data_AF-A0A2J2HG62-F1
#
_entry.id   AF-A0A2J2HG62-F1
#
_cell.length_a   1.000
_cell.length_b   1.000
_cell.length_c   1.000
_cell.angle_alpha   90.00
_cell.angle_beta   90.00
_cell.angle_gamma   90.00
#
_symmetry.space_group_name_H-M   'P 1'
#
loop_
_entity.id
_entity.type
_entity.pdbx_description
1 polymer ?
#
loop_
_entity_poly.entity_id
_entity_poly.type
_entity_poly.pdbx_seq_one_letter_code
_entity_poly.pdbx_strand_id
1 'polypeptide(L)'
;MQYLNNLLYSVLGCLNLSGSSETSLLVDRVRGIIDGFISKGVAYVVGLYSYLCSPETYSIISTLEPAFGRVVAEKVSSEIAEAFKGISLYTTVKIGDSEVYLIDYLRKYILNEHTYQGLLEEIGKRFNSMSDDERKVLSIASAIINAVKDKDYPALYVRMDEYGLSVNSTDHEYFSDVVSSLLGFEINIRPLFYKYLLGFNCDWESRRHTSYSLRIYPFAESYIEWLASEVRNYVKIPDKSEVDGKLNELYRNGDFLKLSLIFHVSAPYDNWWLLKFLMHFSGIPDERMLCNSAAIEGIYINCFVNPLVYGYVKETIKVLRNKALGELMRTFKGIFEKAGYNSLCIDNCCAFTKDSARPVYMCFSPWPDPNVGSEASSKCTVLGCVSVAVVQGMPSQLILKYFEDRDEKTLWLFTHKNRVVVIPTTYKEDNHREVIDILKRGGFNVEFLGSVTKEVTATQQPPIQPVGQQGVSAASTFVGVKPTREVLEGIVARVLEDLGFNVQTDVKLKAKGGEIEVDDWAEKRVGDLVFRVYVSCKNWDRDVDRQVVDQEFGRVLQLDNMPHLRVLVVKSLTDPARKAALDDGFFVIELGEKASTENAKEICNIVYKRFRELFLGIAPDKVRDIIKRLEAIMKDLEELTK
;
A
#
# COMPACT_ATOMS: atom_id res chain seq x y z
N MET A 1 -20.39 -19.84 -17.01
CA MET A 1 -21.65 -20.57 -17.32
C MET A 1 -22.81 -19.91 -16.55
N GLN A 2 -23.00 -18.60 -16.75
CA GLN A 2 -23.66 -17.68 -15.79
C GLN A 2 -24.73 -16.80 -16.45
N TYR A 3 -25.13 -17.09 -17.70
CA TYR A 3 -25.87 -16.15 -18.55
C TYR A 3 -27.24 -16.62 -19.06
N LEU A 4 -27.80 -17.70 -18.53
CA LEU A 4 -29.16 -18.14 -18.89
C LEU A 4 -30.25 -17.80 -17.85
N ASN A 5 -29.88 -17.43 -16.62
CA ASN A 5 -30.88 -17.14 -15.59
C ASN A 5 -31.30 -15.66 -15.50
N ASN A 6 -30.49 -14.70 -15.96
CA ASN A 6 -30.81 -13.27 -15.81
C ASN A 6 -31.72 -12.69 -16.91
N LEU A 7 -31.92 -13.38 -18.04
CA LEU A 7 -32.81 -12.88 -19.10
C LEU A 7 -34.27 -13.32 -18.93
N LEU A 8 -34.57 -14.30 -18.06
CA LEU A 8 -35.95 -14.73 -17.78
C LEU A 8 -36.64 -13.89 -16.68
N TYR A 9 -35.89 -13.10 -15.91
CA TYR A 9 -36.45 -12.29 -14.82
C TYR A 9 -37.03 -10.94 -15.25
N SER A 10 -36.83 -10.49 -16.51
CA SER A 10 -37.40 -9.21 -16.99
C SER A 10 -38.67 -9.35 -17.83
N VAL A 11 -39.22 -10.56 -18.01
CA VAL A 11 -40.40 -10.78 -18.89
C VAL A 11 -41.67 -11.26 -18.14
N LEU A 12 -41.61 -11.49 -16.82
CA LEU A 12 -42.80 -11.87 -16.03
C LEU A 12 -43.42 -10.72 -15.22
N GLY A 13 -42.97 -9.48 -15.45
CA GLY A 13 -43.62 -8.28 -14.93
C GLY A 13 -44.88 -7.92 -15.74
N CYS A 14 -45.91 -8.77 -15.74
CA CYS A 14 -47.29 -8.46 -16.13
C CYS A 14 -48.21 -9.66 -15.90
N LEU A 15 -48.42 -10.06 -14.63
CA LEU A 15 -49.62 -10.80 -14.25
C LEU A 15 -50.20 -10.18 -12.98
N ASN A 16 -51.23 -9.36 -13.17
CA ASN A 16 -52.14 -8.92 -12.12
C ASN A 16 -52.77 -10.15 -11.47
N LEU A 17 -52.34 -10.50 -10.25
CA LEU A 17 -53.08 -11.41 -9.38
C LEU A 17 -53.92 -10.56 -8.43
N SER A 18 -55.21 -10.50 -8.76
CA SER A 18 -56.25 -9.99 -7.87
C SER A 18 -56.60 -11.07 -6.86
N GLY A 19 -56.29 -10.83 -5.59
CA GLY A 19 -56.70 -11.73 -4.50
C GLY A 19 -56.00 -11.40 -3.17
N SER A 20 -56.72 -10.79 -2.23
CA SER A 20 -56.21 -10.50 -0.89
C SER A 20 -56.03 -11.75 0.00
N SER A 21 -56.40 -12.95 -0.48
CA SER A 21 -56.27 -14.21 0.27
C SER A 21 -54.93 -14.91 0.04
N GLU A 22 -54.38 -14.86 -1.18
CA GLU A 22 -53.11 -15.53 -1.53
C GLU A 22 -51.88 -14.93 -0.83
N THR A 23 -51.89 -13.62 -0.58
CA THR A 23 -50.83 -12.93 0.16
C THR A 23 -50.80 -13.30 1.64
N SER A 24 -51.96 -13.49 2.29
CA SER A 24 -52.01 -13.95 3.69
C SER A 24 -51.49 -15.40 3.85
N LEU A 25 -51.86 -16.28 2.92
CA LEU A 25 -51.41 -17.68 2.87
C LEU A 25 -49.88 -17.80 2.68
N LEU A 26 -49.29 -16.91 1.88
CA LEU A 26 -47.84 -16.84 1.70
C LEU A 26 -47.12 -16.43 3.00
N VAL A 27 -47.62 -15.40 3.69
CA VAL A 27 -47.03 -14.90 4.94
C VAL A 27 -47.08 -15.96 6.04
N ASP A 28 -48.22 -16.62 6.24
CA ASP A 28 -48.37 -17.64 7.29
C ASP A 28 -47.52 -18.90 6.99
N ARG A 29 -47.41 -19.29 5.71
CA ARG A 29 -46.49 -20.35 5.30
C ARG A 29 -45.03 -20.00 5.62
N VAL A 30 -44.61 -18.76 5.33
CA VAL A 30 -43.24 -18.31 5.60
C VAL A 30 -42.98 -18.19 7.10
N ARG A 31 -43.95 -17.72 7.90
CA ARG A 31 -43.86 -17.73 9.38
C ARG A 31 -43.62 -19.14 9.91
N GLY A 32 -44.39 -20.12 9.45
CA GLY A 32 -44.21 -21.53 9.87
C GLY A 32 -42.82 -22.08 9.55
N ILE A 33 -42.23 -21.69 8.41
CA ILE A 33 -40.84 -22.03 8.07
C ILE A 33 -39.87 -21.39 9.07
N ILE A 34 -40.04 -20.10 9.37
CA ILE A 34 -39.17 -19.37 10.30
C ILE A 34 -39.27 -19.92 11.72
N ASP A 35 -40.48 -20.13 12.24
CA ASP A 35 -40.69 -20.69 13.58
C ASP A 35 -40.07 -22.09 13.67
N GLY A 36 -40.19 -22.88 12.60
CA GLY A 36 -39.51 -24.16 12.44
C GLY A 36 -37.99 -24.04 12.57
N PHE A 37 -37.36 -23.02 11.98
CA PHE A 37 -35.92 -22.78 12.11
C PHE A 37 -35.52 -22.21 13.48
N ILE A 38 -36.29 -21.28 14.04
CA ILE A 38 -36.04 -20.73 15.38
C ILE A 38 -36.03 -21.86 16.41
N SER A 39 -36.97 -22.80 16.31
CA SER A 39 -37.04 -23.94 17.23
C SER A 39 -35.84 -24.89 17.17
N LYS A 40 -35.07 -24.88 16.07
CA LYS A 40 -33.85 -25.69 15.92
C LYS A 40 -32.61 -25.06 16.57
N GLY A 41 -32.69 -23.82 17.06
CA GLY A 41 -31.66 -23.19 17.88
C GLY A 41 -30.85 -22.08 17.18
N VAL A 42 -29.87 -21.54 17.92
CA VAL A 42 -29.19 -20.28 17.58
C VAL A 42 -28.51 -20.29 16.19
N ALA A 43 -27.86 -21.40 15.81
CA ALA A 43 -27.19 -21.49 14.50
C ALA A 43 -28.17 -21.29 13.33
N TYR A 44 -29.40 -21.80 13.44
CA TYR A 44 -30.43 -21.63 12.43
C TYR A 44 -30.97 -20.20 12.39
N VAL A 45 -31.08 -19.54 13.54
CA VAL A 45 -31.48 -18.13 13.64
C VAL A 45 -30.45 -17.23 12.96
N VAL A 46 -29.16 -17.38 13.29
CA VAL A 46 -28.08 -16.59 12.70
C VAL A 46 -27.97 -16.87 11.20
N GLY A 47 -28.07 -18.13 10.78
CA GLY A 47 -28.05 -18.51 9.36
C GLY A 47 -29.22 -17.91 8.58
N LEU A 48 -30.41 -17.90 9.16
CA LEU A 48 -31.60 -17.31 8.55
C LEU A 48 -31.45 -15.79 8.40
N TYR A 49 -30.94 -15.11 9.42
CA TYR A 49 -30.74 -13.66 9.35
C TYR A 49 -29.67 -13.27 8.32
N SER A 50 -28.57 -14.03 8.24
CA SER A 50 -27.53 -13.87 7.21
C SER A 50 -28.09 -14.10 5.79
N TYR A 51 -28.89 -15.15 5.59
CA TYR A 51 -29.57 -15.42 4.32
C TYR A 51 -30.49 -14.29 3.87
N LEU A 52 -31.27 -13.74 4.80
CA LEU A 52 -32.14 -12.60 4.52
C LEU A 52 -31.35 -11.31 4.28
N CYS A 53 -30.06 -11.26 4.60
CA CYS A 53 -29.23 -10.11 4.30
C CYS A 53 -28.62 -10.19 2.90
N SER A 54 -28.03 -11.34 2.58
CA SER A 54 -27.46 -11.67 1.26
C SER A 54 -27.90 -13.10 0.91
N PRO A 55 -28.84 -13.29 -0.03
CA PRO A 55 -29.45 -14.60 -0.34
C PRO A 55 -28.51 -15.66 -0.93
N GLU A 56 -27.20 -15.48 -0.84
CA GLU A 56 -26.18 -16.39 -1.35
C GLU A 56 -25.80 -17.44 -0.28
N THR A 57 -25.79 -18.72 -0.68
CA THR A 57 -25.47 -19.85 0.21
C THR A 57 -24.07 -19.75 0.85
N TYR A 58 -23.12 -19.09 0.18
CA TYR A 58 -21.77 -18.84 0.67
C TYR A 58 -21.74 -17.86 1.86
N SER A 59 -22.72 -16.95 1.95
CA SER A 59 -22.83 -15.98 3.05
C SER A 59 -23.15 -16.66 4.39
N ILE A 60 -24.04 -17.67 4.37
CA ILE A 60 -24.41 -18.45 5.56
C ILE A 60 -23.23 -19.26 6.09
N ILE A 61 -22.51 -19.97 5.20
CA ILE A 61 -21.42 -20.86 5.61
C ILE A 61 -20.29 -20.06 6.25
N SER A 62 -19.85 -18.99 5.57
CA SER A 62 -18.78 -18.11 6.07
C SER A 62 -19.14 -17.43 7.40
N THR A 63 -20.43 -17.12 7.61
CA THR A 63 -20.93 -16.56 8.86
C THR A 63 -20.95 -17.60 10.01
N LEU A 64 -21.43 -18.81 9.75
CA LEU A 64 -21.66 -19.79 10.83
C LEU A 64 -20.42 -20.62 11.17
N GLU A 65 -19.54 -20.89 10.21
CA GLU A 65 -18.38 -21.78 10.41
C GLU A 65 -17.49 -21.36 11.59
N PRO A 66 -17.14 -20.08 11.80
CA PRO A 66 -16.29 -19.67 12.93
C PRO A 66 -16.92 -19.94 14.31
N ALA A 67 -18.26 -19.91 14.39
CA ALA A 67 -18.99 -20.03 15.64
C ALA A 67 -19.46 -21.46 15.94
N PHE A 68 -19.88 -22.20 14.90
CA PHE A 68 -20.60 -23.48 15.03
C PHE A 68 -19.90 -24.63 14.29
N GLY A 69 -18.82 -24.35 13.56
CA GLY A 69 -18.10 -25.32 12.76
C GLY A 69 -18.75 -25.60 11.40
N ARG A 70 -17.92 -26.04 10.46
CA ARG A 70 -18.29 -26.23 9.05
C ARG A 70 -19.47 -27.18 8.84
N VAL A 71 -19.51 -28.29 9.57
CA VAL A 71 -20.58 -29.31 9.44
C VAL A 71 -21.95 -28.72 9.76
N VAL A 72 -22.05 -27.92 10.82
CA VAL A 72 -23.31 -27.24 11.18
C VAL A 72 -23.64 -26.17 10.15
N ALA A 73 -22.64 -25.38 9.74
CA ALA A 73 -22.81 -24.31 8.76
C ALA A 73 -23.35 -24.81 7.41
N GLU A 74 -22.78 -25.89 6.87
CA GLU A 74 -23.22 -26.52 5.61
C GLU A 74 -24.65 -27.08 5.73
N LYS A 75 -24.96 -27.75 6.85
CA LYS A 75 -26.30 -28.29 7.11
C LYS A 75 -27.35 -27.17 7.17
N VAL A 76 -27.09 -26.13 7.96
CA VAL A 76 -28.01 -24.98 8.11
C VAL A 76 -28.20 -24.28 6.77
N SER A 77 -27.12 -24.02 6.02
CA SER A 77 -27.19 -23.38 4.70
C SER A 77 -28.06 -24.18 3.73
N SER A 78 -27.86 -25.50 3.64
CA SER A 78 -28.65 -26.37 2.76
C SER A 78 -30.13 -26.41 3.15
N GLU A 79 -30.46 -26.51 4.44
CA GLU A 79 -31.85 -26.57 4.89
C GLU A 79 -32.58 -25.23 4.64
N ILE A 80 -31.93 -24.09 4.90
CA ILE A 80 -32.51 -22.76 4.65
C ILE A 80 -32.72 -22.55 3.14
N ALA A 81 -31.71 -22.85 2.32
CA ALA A 81 -31.80 -22.67 0.87
C ALA A 81 -32.94 -23.49 0.25
N GLU A 82 -33.12 -24.75 0.69
CA GLU A 82 -34.21 -25.58 0.18
C GLU A 82 -35.58 -25.10 0.69
N ALA A 83 -35.68 -24.63 1.93
CA ALA A 83 -36.94 -24.13 2.49
C ALA A 83 -37.44 -22.84 1.80
N PHE A 84 -36.54 -21.97 1.35
CA PHE A 84 -36.88 -20.72 0.65
C PHE A 84 -36.86 -20.85 -0.88
N LYS A 85 -36.64 -22.04 -1.41
CA LYS A 85 -36.62 -22.30 -2.86
C LYS A 85 -37.96 -21.95 -3.50
N GLY A 86 -37.90 -21.07 -4.51
CA GLY A 86 -39.09 -20.59 -5.21
C GLY A 86 -39.89 -19.53 -4.46
N ILE A 87 -39.42 -19.05 -3.30
CA ILE A 87 -40.02 -17.92 -2.58
C ILE A 87 -39.30 -16.63 -2.98
N SER A 88 -40.03 -15.67 -3.54
CA SER A 88 -39.48 -14.35 -3.86
C SER A 88 -39.44 -13.47 -2.61
N LEU A 89 -38.24 -13.24 -2.06
CA LEU A 89 -38.06 -12.41 -0.86
C LEU A 89 -38.32 -10.91 -1.10
N TYR A 90 -38.21 -10.45 -2.34
CA TYR A 90 -38.45 -9.05 -2.73
C TYR A 90 -39.90 -8.78 -3.13
N THR A 91 -40.81 -9.73 -2.91
CA THR A 91 -42.25 -9.50 -3.10
C THR A 91 -42.80 -8.61 -1.99
N THR A 92 -43.80 -7.80 -2.31
CA THR A 92 -44.51 -6.98 -1.33
C THR A 92 -45.64 -7.81 -0.72
N VAL A 93 -45.78 -7.77 0.61
CA VAL A 93 -46.82 -8.45 1.36
C VAL A 93 -47.60 -7.44 2.20
N LYS A 94 -48.90 -7.71 2.39
CA LYS A 94 -49.78 -6.87 3.21
C LYS A 94 -49.79 -7.40 4.65
N ILE A 95 -49.33 -6.58 5.59
CA ILE A 95 -49.32 -6.88 7.03
C ILE A 95 -50.20 -5.84 7.73
N GLY A 96 -51.41 -6.24 8.12
CA GLY A 96 -52.43 -5.30 8.59
C GLY A 96 -52.80 -4.31 7.49
N ASP A 97 -52.67 -3.01 7.77
CA ASP A 97 -52.95 -1.92 6.82
C ASP A 97 -51.74 -1.48 5.99
N SER A 98 -50.55 -2.05 6.26
CA SER A 98 -49.29 -1.65 5.62
C SER A 98 -48.84 -2.66 4.55
N GLU A 99 -48.31 -2.15 3.45
CA GLU A 99 -47.57 -2.94 2.46
C GLU A 99 -46.07 -2.83 2.73
N VAL A 100 -45.41 -3.98 2.88
CA VAL A 100 -43.97 -4.07 3.21
C VAL A 100 -43.32 -5.14 2.36
N TYR A 101 -42.02 -5.01 2.07
CA TYR A 101 -41.28 -6.12 1.45
C TYR A 101 -41.23 -7.31 2.41
N LEU A 102 -41.40 -8.51 1.86
CA LEU A 102 -41.36 -9.75 2.64
C LEU A 102 -40.06 -9.83 3.42
N ILE A 103 -38.90 -9.58 2.79
CA ILE A 103 -37.59 -9.60 3.43
C ILE A 103 -37.49 -8.71 4.68
N ASP A 104 -38.01 -7.48 4.64
CA ASP A 104 -37.96 -6.54 5.76
C ASP A 104 -38.89 -6.98 6.89
N TYR A 105 -40.07 -7.51 6.52
CA TYR A 105 -40.99 -8.13 7.48
C TYR A 105 -40.34 -9.33 8.21
N LEU A 106 -39.69 -10.23 7.47
CA LEU A 106 -39.07 -11.43 8.06
C LEU A 106 -37.90 -11.07 8.98
N ARG A 107 -37.06 -10.09 8.61
CA ARG A 107 -35.97 -9.61 9.48
C ARG A 107 -36.52 -9.11 10.83
N LYS A 108 -37.62 -8.34 10.81
CA LYS A 108 -38.29 -7.86 12.02
C LYS A 108 -38.94 -9.00 12.82
N TYR A 109 -39.49 -10.00 12.14
CA TYR A 109 -40.16 -11.13 12.77
C TYR A 109 -39.20 -12.08 13.52
N ILE A 110 -38.01 -12.31 12.98
CA ILE A 110 -37.01 -13.23 13.57
C ILE A 110 -36.51 -12.72 14.93
N LEU A 111 -36.27 -11.41 15.06
CA LEU A 111 -35.72 -10.81 16.28
C LEU A 111 -36.82 -10.48 17.31
N ASN A 112 -37.75 -11.42 17.52
CA ASN A 112 -38.69 -11.33 18.65
C ASN A 112 -37.97 -11.49 20.00
N GLU A 113 -38.64 -11.12 21.09
CA GLU A 113 -38.05 -11.05 22.44
C GLU A 113 -37.40 -12.38 22.89
N HIS A 114 -38.01 -13.52 22.58
CA HIS A 114 -37.47 -14.83 22.96
C HIS A 114 -36.22 -15.21 22.18
N THR A 115 -36.24 -15.00 20.85
CA THR A 115 -35.08 -15.27 19.99
C THR A 115 -33.91 -14.36 20.32
N TYR A 116 -34.21 -13.10 20.64
CA TYR A 116 -33.24 -12.12 21.12
C TYR A 116 -32.51 -12.59 22.38
N GLN A 117 -33.23 -13.02 23.43
CA GLN A 117 -32.60 -13.48 24.68
C GLN A 117 -31.68 -14.69 24.45
N GLY A 118 -32.12 -15.66 23.64
CA GLY A 118 -31.30 -16.81 23.28
C GLY A 118 -30.00 -16.44 22.55
N LEU A 119 -30.04 -15.45 21.66
CA LEU A 119 -28.85 -14.92 20.99
C LEU A 119 -27.92 -14.21 21.97
N LEU A 120 -28.47 -13.39 22.87
CA LEU A 120 -27.70 -12.62 23.85
C LEU A 120 -26.97 -13.54 24.85
N GLU A 121 -27.65 -14.58 25.33
CA GLU A 121 -27.04 -15.60 26.20
C GLU A 121 -25.89 -16.34 25.51
N GLU A 122 -26.06 -16.69 24.22
CA GLU A 122 -25.02 -17.35 23.44
C GLU A 122 -23.82 -16.44 23.19
N ILE A 123 -24.05 -15.16 22.88
CA ILE A 123 -22.99 -14.15 22.80
C ILE A 123 -22.26 -14.07 24.14
N GLY A 124 -22.97 -13.95 25.26
CA GLY A 124 -22.36 -13.87 26.59
C GLY A 124 -21.46 -15.07 26.92
N LYS A 125 -21.90 -16.30 26.61
CA LYS A 125 -21.09 -17.52 26.78
C LYS A 125 -19.79 -17.45 25.97
N ARG A 126 -19.89 -17.08 24.69
CA ARG A 126 -18.75 -17.00 23.78
C ARG A 126 -17.78 -15.90 24.20
N PHE A 127 -18.32 -14.73 24.51
CA PHE A 127 -17.58 -13.59 24.99
C PHE A 127 -16.72 -13.93 26.21
N ASN A 128 -17.30 -14.63 27.19
CA ASN A 128 -16.59 -15.06 28.40
C ASN A 128 -15.54 -16.15 28.16
N SER A 129 -15.64 -16.89 27.05
CA SER A 129 -14.67 -17.93 26.65
C SER A 129 -13.53 -17.42 25.75
N MET A 130 -13.54 -16.13 25.40
CA MET A 130 -12.58 -15.51 24.48
C MET A 130 -11.16 -15.52 25.03
N SER A 131 -10.19 -15.96 24.22
CA SER A 131 -8.76 -15.88 24.55
C SER A 131 -8.28 -14.43 24.65
N ASP A 132 -7.23 -14.19 25.43
CA ASP A 132 -6.67 -12.83 25.59
C ASP A 132 -6.16 -12.24 24.27
N ASP A 133 -5.58 -13.07 23.39
CA ASP A 133 -5.10 -12.64 22.07
C ASP A 133 -6.27 -12.21 21.17
N GLU A 134 -7.33 -13.01 21.08
CA GLU A 134 -8.51 -12.63 20.29
C GLU A 134 -9.26 -11.43 20.90
N ARG A 135 -9.23 -11.30 22.24
CA ARG A 135 -9.78 -10.14 22.95
C ARG A 135 -9.04 -8.87 22.60
N LYS A 136 -7.70 -8.91 22.55
CA LYS A 136 -6.89 -7.78 22.08
C LYS A 136 -7.30 -7.35 20.67
N VAL A 137 -7.40 -8.31 19.74
CA VAL A 137 -7.77 -8.01 18.35
C VAL A 137 -9.17 -7.40 18.27
N LEU A 138 -10.17 -8.01 18.91
CA LEU A 138 -11.54 -7.50 18.92
C LEU A 138 -11.68 -6.17 19.65
N SER A 139 -10.89 -5.91 20.67
CA SER A 139 -10.85 -4.61 21.38
C SER A 139 -10.37 -3.48 20.47
N ILE A 140 -9.32 -3.73 19.70
CA ILE A 140 -8.81 -2.75 18.72
C ILE A 140 -9.84 -2.54 17.61
N ALA A 141 -10.41 -3.61 17.06
CA ALA A 141 -11.43 -3.52 16.02
C ALA A 141 -12.69 -2.77 16.49
N SER A 142 -13.15 -3.06 17.70
CA SER A 142 -14.30 -2.38 18.32
C SER A 142 -14.02 -0.91 18.60
N ALA A 143 -12.80 -0.57 19.03
CA ALA A 143 -12.39 0.82 19.20
C ALA A 143 -12.35 1.59 17.88
N ILE A 144 -11.92 0.96 16.79
CA ILE A 144 -11.97 1.55 15.45
C ILE A 144 -13.42 1.80 15.04
N ILE A 145 -14.30 0.80 15.21
CA ILE A 145 -15.75 0.93 14.95
C ILE A 145 -16.31 2.14 15.71
N ASN A 146 -16.05 2.26 17.02
CA ASN A 146 -16.54 3.39 17.81
C ASN A 146 -15.90 4.74 17.42
N ALA A 147 -14.63 4.73 17.00
CA ALA A 147 -13.95 5.94 16.60
C ALA A 147 -14.52 6.53 15.30
N VAL A 148 -14.94 5.67 14.36
CA VAL A 148 -15.42 6.06 13.02
C VAL A 148 -16.94 6.01 12.86
N LYS A 149 -17.67 5.49 13.84
CA LYS A 149 -19.15 5.47 13.86
C LYS A 149 -19.70 6.87 13.60
N ASP A 150 -20.54 6.96 12.56
CA ASP A 150 -21.20 8.19 12.09
C ASP A 150 -20.22 9.33 11.74
N LYS A 151 -18.98 8.99 11.37
CA LYS A 151 -17.94 9.93 10.91
C LYS A 151 -17.42 9.56 9.54
N ASP A 152 -16.91 10.56 8.83
CA ASP A 152 -16.27 10.37 7.53
C ASP A 152 -14.83 9.88 7.73
N TYR A 153 -14.63 8.56 7.67
CA TYR A 153 -13.31 7.95 7.55
C TYR A 153 -13.10 7.41 6.12
N PRO A 154 -11.94 7.67 5.48
CA PRO A 154 -11.82 7.41 4.03
C PRO A 154 -11.87 5.95 3.59
N ALA A 155 -11.45 5.00 4.44
CA ALA A 155 -11.40 3.59 4.04
C ALA A 155 -12.73 2.85 4.24
N LEU A 156 -13.49 3.22 5.27
CA LEU A 156 -14.71 2.50 5.66
C LEU A 156 -15.68 3.44 6.35
N TYR A 157 -16.95 3.09 6.31
CA TYR A 157 -18.00 3.80 7.03
C TYR A 157 -18.72 2.87 7.99
N VAL A 158 -19.03 3.40 9.17
CA VAL A 158 -19.76 2.69 10.22
C VAL A 158 -21.03 3.45 10.53
N ARG A 159 -22.18 2.76 10.42
CA ARG A 159 -23.50 3.35 10.65
C ARG A 159 -24.42 2.38 11.37
N MET A 160 -25.29 2.93 12.20
CA MET A 160 -26.41 2.21 12.80
C MET A 160 -27.65 2.37 11.93
N ASP A 161 -28.33 1.27 11.64
CA ASP A 161 -29.66 1.27 11.02
C ASP A 161 -30.64 0.36 11.81
N GLU A 162 -31.86 0.20 11.31
CA GLU A 162 -32.89 -0.60 11.96
C GLU A 162 -32.53 -2.10 12.09
N TYR A 163 -31.50 -2.56 11.37
CA TYR A 163 -31.02 -3.95 11.38
C TYR A 163 -29.74 -4.13 12.20
N GLY A 164 -29.18 -3.05 12.74
CA GLY A 164 -28.00 -3.06 13.59
C GLY A 164 -26.85 -2.21 13.08
N LEU A 165 -25.68 -2.45 13.65
CA LEU A 165 -24.47 -1.75 13.30
C LEU A 165 -23.90 -2.38 12.03
N SER A 166 -23.51 -1.54 11.08
CA SER A 166 -22.91 -1.94 9.82
C SER A 166 -21.52 -1.32 9.68
N VAL A 167 -20.53 -2.16 9.37
CA VAL A 167 -19.17 -1.76 9.01
C VAL A 167 -19.00 -2.09 7.55
N ASN A 168 -18.81 -1.06 6.73
CA ASN A 168 -18.91 -1.22 5.28
C ASN A 168 -17.71 -0.61 4.55
N SER A 169 -17.33 -1.25 3.46
CA SER A 169 -16.38 -0.75 2.48
C SER A 169 -16.75 -1.15 1.05
N THR A 170 -16.19 -0.44 0.07
CA THR A 170 -16.47 -0.65 -1.35
C THR A 170 -15.18 -1.06 -2.07
N ASP A 171 -15.31 -2.00 -3.00
CA ASP A 171 -14.30 -2.58 -3.89
C ASP A 171 -13.13 -3.32 -3.22
N HIS A 172 -12.94 -3.14 -1.92
CA HIS A 172 -11.98 -3.87 -1.11
C HIS A 172 -12.46 -3.95 0.35
N GLU A 173 -12.05 -5.01 1.06
CA GLU A 173 -12.41 -5.24 2.46
C GLU A 173 -11.43 -4.48 3.38
N TYR A 174 -11.64 -3.19 3.59
CA TYR A 174 -10.71 -2.34 4.34
C TYR A 174 -10.74 -2.56 5.84
N PHE A 175 -11.78 -3.15 6.42
CA PHE A 175 -11.87 -3.21 7.87
C PHE A 175 -10.77 -4.10 8.45
N SER A 176 -10.50 -5.25 7.84
CA SER A 176 -9.34 -6.08 8.19
C SER A 176 -8.00 -5.36 8.00
N ASP A 177 -7.81 -4.63 6.90
CA ASP A 177 -6.55 -3.91 6.64
C ASP A 177 -6.28 -2.80 7.65
N VAL A 178 -7.32 -2.02 7.98
CA VAL A 178 -7.23 -0.95 8.97
C VAL A 178 -6.91 -1.53 10.35
N VAL A 179 -7.56 -2.62 10.76
CA VAL A 179 -7.25 -3.31 12.02
C VAL A 179 -5.82 -3.88 12.02
N SER A 180 -5.41 -4.52 10.92
CA SER A 180 -4.07 -5.07 10.73
C SER A 180 -2.98 -4.00 10.85
N SER A 181 -3.24 -2.78 10.35
CA SER A 181 -2.29 -1.66 10.42
C SER A 181 -1.98 -1.22 11.86
N LEU A 182 -2.93 -1.38 12.80
CA LEU A 182 -2.70 -1.10 14.22
C LEU A 182 -2.08 -2.28 14.97
N LEU A 183 -2.37 -3.51 14.54
CA LEU A 183 -1.84 -4.73 15.15
C LEU A 183 -0.38 -5.02 14.76
N GLY A 184 0.03 -4.59 13.57
CA GLY A 184 1.35 -4.87 13.01
C GLY A 184 1.47 -6.24 12.32
N PHE A 185 0.36 -6.93 12.10
CA PHE A 185 0.29 -8.19 11.34
C PHE A 185 -1.06 -8.28 10.62
N GLU A 186 -1.10 -9.02 9.52
CA GLU A 186 -2.32 -9.23 8.73
C GLU A 186 -3.31 -10.17 9.46
N ILE A 187 -4.58 -9.78 9.51
CA ILE A 187 -5.65 -10.59 10.08
C ILE A 187 -6.99 -10.34 9.37
N ASN A 188 -7.74 -11.41 9.09
CA ASN A 188 -9.15 -11.28 8.73
C ASN A 188 -9.99 -11.16 10.00
N ILE A 189 -10.57 -9.99 10.22
CA ILE A 189 -11.25 -9.69 11.49
C ILE A 189 -12.68 -10.24 11.56
N ARG A 190 -13.34 -10.41 10.41
CA ARG A 190 -14.77 -10.74 10.35
C ARG A 190 -15.12 -12.08 11.03
N PRO A 191 -14.33 -13.17 10.86
CA PRO A 191 -14.55 -14.42 11.59
C PRO A 191 -14.59 -14.28 13.11
N LEU A 192 -13.85 -13.34 13.70
CA LEU A 192 -13.88 -13.10 15.14
C LEU A 192 -15.21 -12.45 15.57
N PHE A 193 -15.74 -11.51 14.78
CA PHE A 193 -17.07 -10.96 15.01
C PHE A 193 -18.17 -12.02 14.89
N TYR A 194 -18.04 -12.92 13.92
CA TYR A 194 -18.99 -14.04 13.74
C TYR A 194 -18.92 -15.02 14.91
N LYS A 195 -17.70 -15.39 15.32
CA LYS A 195 -17.44 -16.34 16.39
C LYS A 195 -17.93 -15.87 17.76
N TYR A 196 -17.72 -14.59 18.09
CA TYR A 196 -17.91 -14.07 19.45
C TYR A 196 -19.14 -13.19 19.64
N LEU A 197 -19.49 -12.39 18.63
CA LEU A 197 -20.63 -11.46 18.70
C LEU A 197 -21.79 -11.88 17.80
N LEU A 198 -21.69 -13.06 17.19
CA LEU A 198 -22.64 -13.58 16.21
C LEU A 198 -22.94 -12.58 15.09
N GLY A 199 -21.97 -11.74 14.72
CA GLY A 199 -22.07 -10.87 13.55
C GLY A 199 -22.28 -11.70 12.28
N PHE A 200 -22.63 -11.05 11.17
CA PHE A 200 -22.97 -11.76 9.95
C PHE A 200 -22.53 -11.01 8.69
N ASN A 201 -22.33 -11.79 7.62
CA ASN A 201 -21.96 -11.31 6.31
C ASN A 201 -23.18 -10.76 5.55
N CYS A 202 -23.03 -9.56 4.99
CA CYS A 202 -23.99 -8.91 4.11
C CYS A 202 -23.33 -8.34 2.84
N ASP A 203 -22.24 -8.97 2.39
CA ASP A 203 -21.57 -8.60 1.16
C ASP A 203 -22.55 -8.74 -0.02
N TRP A 204 -22.43 -7.81 -0.96
CA TRP A 204 -23.22 -7.81 -2.18
C TRP A 204 -22.42 -7.26 -3.34
N GLU A 205 -22.60 -7.84 -4.51
CA GLU A 205 -21.93 -7.43 -5.74
C GLU A 205 -22.92 -6.71 -6.66
N SER A 206 -22.46 -5.59 -7.22
CA SER A 206 -23.15 -4.86 -8.29
C SER A 206 -22.38 -5.01 -9.60
N ARG A 207 -22.95 -4.54 -10.71
CA ARG A 207 -22.24 -4.53 -12.01
C ARG A 207 -20.93 -3.74 -12.01
N ARG A 208 -20.72 -2.85 -11.04
CA ARG A 208 -19.57 -1.92 -11.02
C ARG A 208 -18.69 -2.04 -9.79
N HIS A 209 -19.26 -2.50 -8.70
CA HIS A 209 -18.64 -2.45 -7.38
C HIS A 209 -18.98 -3.68 -6.55
N THR A 210 -18.02 -4.11 -5.74
CA THR A 210 -18.23 -5.13 -4.71
C THR A 210 -18.34 -4.42 -3.37
N SER A 211 -19.44 -4.62 -2.64
CA SER A 211 -19.60 -4.04 -1.31
C SER A 211 -19.36 -5.09 -0.25
N TYR A 212 -18.49 -4.75 0.70
CA TYR A 212 -18.21 -5.57 1.87
C TYR A 212 -18.97 -5.00 3.06
N SER A 213 -19.74 -5.84 3.74
CA SER A 213 -20.58 -5.43 4.87
C SER A 213 -20.52 -6.46 5.98
N LEU A 214 -19.87 -6.09 7.09
CA LEU A 214 -20.00 -6.77 8.36
C LEU A 214 -21.18 -6.15 9.12
N ARG A 215 -22.18 -6.97 9.47
CA ARG A 215 -23.29 -6.56 10.31
C ARG A 215 -23.18 -7.13 11.71
N ILE A 216 -23.60 -6.35 12.68
CA ILE A 216 -23.63 -6.69 14.10
C ILE A 216 -25.02 -6.35 14.62
N TYR A 217 -25.64 -7.27 15.36
CA TYR A 217 -26.98 -7.05 15.89
C TYR A 217 -27.03 -5.84 16.83
N PRO A 218 -28.15 -5.08 16.87
CA PRO A 218 -28.28 -3.89 17.70
C PRO A 218 -27.94 -4.15 19.17
N PHE A 219 -28.37 -5.28 19.72
CA PHE A 219 -28.16 -5.62 21.11
C PHE A 219 -26.75 -6.09 21.46
N ALA A 220 -25.90 -6.37 20.45
CA ALA A 220 -24.50 -6.69 20.67
C ALA A 220 -23.62 -5.43 20.79
N GLU A 221 -24.19 -4.24 20.58
CA GLU A 221 -23.50 -2.95 20.63
C GLU A 221 -22.81 -2.70 21.97
N SER A 222 -23.44 -3.06 23.09
CA SER A 222 -22.83 -2.89 24.42
C SER A 222 -21.52 -3.68 24.58
N TYR A 223 -21.38 -4.82 23.90
CA TYR A 223 -20.13 -5.58 23.88
C TYR A 223 -19.05 -4.89 23.04
N ILE A 224 -19.42 -4.21 21.95
CA ILE A 224 -18.52 -3.37 21.16
C ILE A 224 -18.00 -2.21 22.01
N GLU A 225 -18.89 -1.52 22.72
CA GLU A 225 -18.52 -0.42 23.60
C GLU A 225 -17.59 -0.87 24.73
N TRP A 226 -17.88 -2.03 25.33
CA TRP A 226 -17.02 -2.60 26.36
C TRP A 226 -15.63 -2.95 25.80
N LEU A 227 -15.55 -3.68 24.69
CA LEU A 227 -14.29 -4.05 24.04
C LEU A 227 -13.48 -2.81 23.62
N ALA A 228 -14.16 -1.80 23.09
CA ALA A 228 -13.55 -0.54 22.71
C ALA A 228 -12.94 0.19 23.93
N SER A 229 -13.55 0.09 25.11
CA SER A 229 -13.04 0.71 26.33
C SER A 229 -11.73 0.09 26.82
N GLU A 230 -11.46 -1.17 26.47
CA GLU A 230 -10.23 -1.89 26.85
C GLU A 230 -9.04 -1.59 25.93
N VAL A 231 -9.24 -0.88 24.81
CA VAL A 231 -8.20 -0.68 23.78
C VAL A 231 -6.89 -0.09 24.32
N ARG A 232 -6.97 0.77 25.34
CA ARG A 232 -5.80 1.41 25.97
C ARG A 232 -4.91 0.42 26.72
N ASN A 233 -5.43 -0.76 27.07
CA ASN A 233 -4.64 -1.84 27.65
C ASN A 233 -3.72 -2.50 26.61
N TYR A 234 -4.01 -2.32 25.32
CA TYR A 234 -3.36 -3.05 24.24
C TYR A 234 -2.51 -2.18 23.30
N VAL A 235 -2.91 -0.93 23.08
CA VAL A 235 -2.21 0.00 22.18
C VAL A 235 -2.05 1.38 22.81
N LYS A 236 -0.87 1.98 22.60
CA LYS A 236 -0.65 3.39 22.93
C LYS A 236 -1.37 4.26 21.90
N ILE A 237 -2.30 5.07 22.36
CA ILE A 237 -3.02 6.05 21.53
C ILE A 237 -2.41 7.43 21.80
N PRO A 238 -1.72 8.05 20.82
CA PRO A 238 -1.15 9.38 21.00
C PRO A 238 -2.23 10.42 21.31
N ASP A 239 -1.93 11.36 22.20
CA ASP A 239 -2.79 12.52 22.42
C ASP A 239 -2.63 13.57 21.31
N LYS A 240 -3.49 14.61 21.33
CA LYS A 240 -3.45 15.69 20.34
C LYS A 240 -2.10 16.42 20.32
N SER A 241 -1.46 16.62 21.47
CA SER A 241 -0.17 17.31 21.56
C SER A 241 0.96 16.45 20.98
N GLU A 242 0.94 15.14 21.19
CA GLU A 242 1.88 14.21 20.57
C GLU A 242 1.72 14.17 19.04
N VAL A 243 0.48 14.16 18.54
CA VAL A 243 0.19 14.25 17.09
C VAL A 243 0.70 15.58 16.52
N ASP A 244 0.37 16.70 17.17
CA ASP A 244 0.82 18.03 16.79
C ASP A 244 2.35 18.12 16.73
N GLY A 245 3.02 17.62 17.77
CA GLY A 245 4.48 17.60 17.84
C GLY A 245 5.12 16.83 16.69
N LYS A 246 4.67 15.59 16.45
CA LYS A 246 5.22 14.72 15.39
C LYS A 246 5.00 15.29 13.98
N LEU A 247 3.81 15.82 13.68
CA LEU A 247 3.53 16.39 12.35
C LEU A 247 4.29 17.70 12.11
N ASN A 248 4.44 18.54 13.14
CA ASN A 248 5.28 19.75 13.04
C ASN A 248 6.76 19.43 12.87
N GLU A 249 7.26 18.36 13.50
CA GLU A 249 8.63 17.89 13.34
C GLU A 249 8.93 17.50 11.89
N LEU A 250 8.03 16.71 11.26
CA LEU A 250 8.15 16.39 9.83
C LEU A 250 8.27 17.63 8.95
N TYR A 251 7.44 18.65 9.21
CA TYR A 251 7.51 19.89 8.45
C TYR A 251 8.85 20.62 8.63
N ARG A 252 9.35 20.70 9.86
CA ARG A 252 10.65 21.33 10.16
C ARG A 252 11.81 20.59 9.50
N ASN A 253 11.73 19.27 9.43
CA ASN A 253 12.75 18.42 8.80
C ASN A 253 12.68 18.43 7.27
N GLY A 254 11.56 18.90 6.69
CA GLY A 254 11.34 18.91 5.25
C GLY A 254 10.83 17.58 4.70
N ASP A 255 10.19 16.76 5.53
CA ASP A 255 9.60 15.46 5.16
C ASP A 255 8.26 15.62 4.41
N PHE A 256 8.25 16.42 3.35
CA PHE A 256 7.04 16.79 2.63
C PHE A 256 6.35 15.61 1.95
N LEU A 257 7.10 14.58 1.56
CA LEU A 257 6.53 13.34 1.02
C LEU A 257 5.62 12.65 2.05
N LYS A 258 6.05 12.55 3.31
CA LYS A 258 5.25 11.94 4.39
C LYS A 258 4.02 12.79 4.67
N LEU A 259 4.17 14.11 4.70
CA LEU A 259 3.06 15.04 4.88
C LEU A 259 2.04 14.95 3.72
N SER A 260 2.51 14.77 2.48
CA SER A 260 1.66 14.53 1.32
C SER A 260 0.88 13.22 1.44
N LEU A 261 1.55 12.12 1.80
CA LEU A 261 0.91 10.83 2.04
C LEU A 261 -0.16 10.92 3.14
N ILE A 262 0.12 11.53 4.28
CA ILE A 262 -0.86 11.69 5.37
C ILE A 262 -2.05 12.57 4.94
N PHE A 263 -1.77 13.66 4.22
CA PHE A 263 -2.79 14.63 3.82
C PHE A 263 -3.74 14.06 2.76
N HIS A 264 -3.20 13.34 1.79
CA HIS A 264 -3.96 12.92 0.62
C HIS A 264 -4.33 11.42 0.63
N VAL A 265 -3.44 10.55 1.13
CA VAL A 265 -3.62 9.09 1.14
C VAL A 265 -4.05 8.68 2.54
N SER A 266 -5.28 9.03 2.91
CA SER A 266 -5.89 8.53 4.14
C SER A 266 -6.49 7.11 3.98
N ALA A 267 -6.58 6.61 2.75
CA ALA A 267 -6.88 5.22 2.37
C ALA A 267 -6.31 4.94 0.94
N PRO A 268 -5.81 3.73 0.66
CA PRO A 268 -4.97 3.47 -0.52
C PRO A 268 -5.68 3.46 -1.91
N TYR A 269 -7.01 3.35 -2.02
CA TYR A 269 -7.62 3.00 -3.32
C TYR A 269 -8.40 4.09 -4.07
N ASP A 270 -8.66 5.25 -3.47
CA ASP A 270 -9.27 6.39 -4.21
C ASP A 270 -8.23 7.28 -4.91
N ASN A 271 -6.94 6.98 -4.75
CA ASN A 271 -5.85 7.90 -5.08
C ASN A 271 -4.71 7.28 -5.89
N TRP A 272 -4.97 6.23 -6.68
CA TRP A 272 -3.94 5.57 -7.52
C TRP A 272 -3.10 6.55 -8.34
N TRP A 273 -3.73 7.55 -8.96
CA TRP A 273 -3.06 8.56 -9.79
C TRP A 273 -2.11 9.45 -8.97
N LEU A 274 -2.48 9.76 -7.73
CA LEU A 274 -1.64 10.48 -6.78
C LEU A 274 -0.51 9.60 -6.26
N LEU A 275 -0.80 8.36 -5.85
CA LEU A 275 0.23 7.40 -5.42
C LEU A 275 1.27 7.21 -6.51
N LYS A 276 0.84 7.06 -7.76
CA LYS A 276 1.74 7.03 -8.92
C LYS A 276 2.62 8.27 -8.98
N PHE A 277 2.09 9.48 -8.81
CA PHE A 277 2.92 10.69 -8.76
C PHE A 277 3.93 10.65 -7.60
N LEU A 278 3.51 10.25 -6.40
CA LEU A 278 4.36 10.19 -5.21
C LEU A 278 5.45 9.12 -5.30
N MET A 279 5.18 8.01 -5.98
CA MET A 279 6.17 6.98 -6.32
C MET A 279 7.25 7.54 -7.24
N HIS A 280 6.86 8.25 -8.30
CA HIS A 280 7.82 8.89 -9.21
C HIS A 280 8.59 10.02 -8.52
N PHE A 281 7.90 10.82 -7.69
CA PHE A 281 8.50 11.88 -6.90
C PHE A 281 9.55 11.35 -5.93
N SER A 282 9.25 10.27 -5.20
CA SER A 282 10.15 9.66 -4.22
C SER A 282 11.24 8.79 -4.85
N GLY A 283 10.98 8.25 -6.04
CA GLY A 283 11.80 7.24 -6.68
C GLY A 283 11.60 5.83 -6.14
N ILE A 284 10.52 5.60 -5.38
CA ILE A 284 10.15 4.29 -4.83
C ILE A 284 9.18 3.62 -5.82
N PRO A 285 9.55 2.50 -6.46
CA PRO A 285 8.76 1.90 -7.54
C PRO A 285 7.59 1.03 -7.04
N ASP A 286 7.50 0.77 -5.73
CA ASP A 286 6.48 -0.08 -5.12
C ASP A 286 5.63 0.71 -4.11
N GLU A 287 4.30 0.55 -4.20
CA GLU A 287 3.34 1.26 -3.34
C GLU A 287 3.49 0.85 -1.88
N ARG A 288 3.66 -0.45 -1.59
CA ARG A 288 3.80 -0.94 -0.21
C ARG A 288 5.08 -0.39 0.42
N MET A 289 6.18 -0.37 -0.33
CA MET A 289 7.43 0.25 0.11
C MET A 289 7.25 1.74 0.40
N LEU A 290 6.51 2.47 -0.45
CA LEU A 290 6.20 3.89 -0.23
C LEU A 290 5.39 4.08 1.07
N CYS A 291 4.31 3.32 1.24
CA CYS A 291 3.46 3.36 2.44
C CYS A 291 4.24 3.04 3.72
N ASN A 292 5.11 2.02 3.67
CA ASN A 292 5.93 1.61 4.81
C ASN A 292 7.00 2.66 5.15
N SER A 293 7.58 3.33 4.16
CA SER A 293 8.59 4.39 4.36
C SER A 293 8.04 5.61 5.12
N ALA A 294 6.73 5.84 5.01
CA ALA A 294 6.02 6.95 5.63
C ALA A 294 5.44 6.64 7.01
N ALA A 295 5.66 5.43 7.55
CA ALA A 295 5.09 5.02 8.81
C ALA A 295 5.50 5.95 9.97
N ILE A 296 4.51 6.32 10.78
CA ILE A 296 4.62 7.08 12.02
C ILE A 296 3.84 6.32 13.07
N GLU A 297 4.55 5.80 14.05
CA GLU A 297 3.97 5.01 15.15
C GLU A 297 2.78 5.72 15.79
N GLY A 298 1.64 5.01 15.81
CA GLY A 298 0.37 5.47 16.38
C GLY A 298 -0.39 6.50 15.55
N ILE A 299 0.13 6.96 14.40
CA ILE A 299 -0.47 8.03 13.59
C ILE A 299 -0.77 7.57 12.16
N TYR A 300 0.20 6.99 11.46
CA TYR A 300 0.07 6.65 10.04
C TYR A 300 0.86 5.39 9.74
N ILE A 301 0.22 4.32 9.30
CA ILE A 301 0.86 3.01 9.04
C ILE A 301 0.19 2.38 7.83
N ASN A 302 0.98 1.78 6.92
CA ASN A 302 0.48 1.09 5.73
C ASN A 302 -0.52 1.91 4.89
N CYS A 303 -0.27 3.22 4.76
CA CYS A 303 -1.17 4.16 4.09
C CYS A 303 -2.55 4.38 4.72
N PHE A 304 -2.71 4.02 5.99
CA PHE A 304 -3.87 4.38 6.80
C PHE A 304 -3.47 5.38 7.88
N VAL A 305 -4.24 6.47 7.99
CA VAL A 305 -4.22 7.28 9.20
C VAL A 305 -4.94 6.50 10.30
N ASN A 306 -4.32 6.34 11.45
CA ASN A 306 -4.90 5.62 12.58
C ASN A 306 -6.28 6.21 12.94
N PRO A 307 -7.38 5.43 12.83
CA PRO A 307 -8.74 5.92 13.09
C PRO A 307 -8.93 6.52 14.48
N LEU A 308 -8.19 6.02 15.48
CA LEU A 308 -8.30 6.45 16.88
C LEU A 308 -7.80 7.88 17.11
N VAL A 309 -6.98 8.42 16.18
CA VAL A 309 -6.45 9.80 16.22
C VAL A 309 -6.77 10.59 14.94
N TYR A 310 -7.58 10.04 14.04
CA TYR A 310 -7.84 10.61 12.71
C TYR A 310 -8.33 12.07 12.78
N GLY A 311 -9.22 12.37 13.74
CA GLY A 311 -9.72 13.73 13.95
C GLY A 311 -8.61 14.74 14.26
N TYR A 312 -7.66 14.37 15.14
CA TYR A 312 -6.52 15.20 15.48
C TYR A 312 -5.61 15.38 14.25
N VAL A 313 -5.25 14.28 13.59
CA VAL A 313 -4.40 14.32 12.39
C VAL A 313 -4.98 15.22 11.31
N LYS A 314 -6.28 15.08 11.00
CA LYS A 314 -7.00 15.88 9.99
C LYS A 314 -6.99 17.37 10.32
N GLU A 315 -7.20 17.73 11.58
CA GLU A 315 -7.17 19.12 12.04
C GLU A 315 -5.74 19.69 11.92
N THR A 316 -4.76 18.99 12.50
CA THR A 316 -3.36 19.41 12.55
C THR A 316 -2.75 19.57 11.16
N ILE A 317 -2.94 18.57 10.29
CA ILE A 317 -2.37 18.59 8.94
C ILE A 317 -2.96 19.74 8.11
N LYS A 318 -4.25 20.08 8.31
CA LYS A 318 -4.91 21.21 7.64
C LYS A 318 -4.32 22.54 8.10
N VAL A 319 -4.15 22.74 9.40
CA VAL A 319 -3.53 23.94 9.97
C VAL A 319 -2.09 24.11 9.47
N LEU A 320 -1.31 23.02 9.50
CA LEU A 320 0.07 23.00 9.04
C LEU A 320 0.18 23.30 7.55
N ARG A 321 -0.69 22.71 6.72
CA ARG A 321 -0.76 22.98 5.28
C ARG A 321 -1.03 24.45 4.99
N ASN A 322 -2.00 25.07 5.68
CA ASN A 322 -2.32 26.48 5.48
C ASN A 322 -1.16 27.40 5.83
N LYS A 323 -0.45 27.09 6.93
CA LYS A 323 0.75 27.82 7.34
C LYS A 323 1.87 27.70 6.29
N ALA A 324 2.21 26.47 5.89
CA ALA A 324 3.26 26.19 4.92
C ALA A 324 2.97 26.81 3.54
N LEU A 325 1.72 26.72 3.08
CA LEU A 325 1.26 27.35 1.85
C LEU A 325 1.44 28.88 1.91
N GLY A 326 1.04 29.51 3.02
CA GLY A 326 1.21 30.95 3.21
C GLY A 326 2.68 31.39 3.23
N GLU A 327 3.57 30.59 3.82
CA GLU A 327 5.02 30.85 3.80
C GLU A 327 5.62 30.73 2.39
N LEU A 328 5.24 29.69 1.65
CA LEU A 328 5.68 29.46 0.28
C LEU A 328 5.20 30.58 -0.65
N MET A 329 3.91 30.90 -0.63
CA MET A 329 3.31 31.97 -1.45
C MET A 329 3.95 33.33 -1.14
N ARG A 330 4.15 33.66 0.14
CA ARG A 330 4.76 34.94 0.54
C ARG A 330 6.17 35.10 -0.03
N THR A 331 6.94 34.01 -0.09
CA THR A 331 8.30 34.01 -0.64
C THR A 331 8.31 34.37 -2.13
N PHE A 332 7.52 33.66 -2.93
CA PHE A 332 7.45 33.92 -4.38
C PHE A 332 6.80 35.26 -4.69
N LYS A 333 5.74 35.64 -3.96
CA LYS A 333 5.11 36.95 -4.07
C LYS A 333 6.13 38.08 -3.89
N GLY A 334 6.92 38.05 -2.81
CA GLY A 334 7.93 39.07 -2.55
C GLY A 334 9.03 39.14 -3.61
N ILE A 335 9.37 38.02 -4.25
CA ILE A 335 10.35 37.99 -5.36
C ILE A 335 9.79 38.65 -6.62
N PHE A 336 8.55 38.33 -7.00
CA PHE A 336 7.92 38.90 -8.19
C PHE A 336 7.59 40.40 -8.01
N GLU A 337 7.15 40.81 -6.82
CA GLU A 337 6.91 42.23 -6.51
C GLU A 337 8.19 43.06 -6.60
N LYS A 338 9.32 42.53 -6.10
CA LYS A 338 10.64 43.16 -6.28
C LYS A 338 11.07 43.24 -7.75
N ALA A 339 10.60 42.33 -8.61
CA ALA A 339 10.82 42.39 -10.05
C ALA A 339 9.85 43.34 -10.79
N GLY A 340 8.96 44.02 -10.06
CA GLY A 340 8.02 45.02 -10.57
C GLY A 340 6.68 44.45 -11.04
N TYR A 341 6.30 43.23 -10.61
CA TYR A 341 4.97 42.69 -10.86
C TYR A 341 3.98 43.07 -9.76
N ASN A 342 2.75 43.38 -10.15
CA ASN A 342 1.60 43.41 -9.25
C ASN A 342 1.13 41.97 -9.00
N SER A 343 0.75 41.66 -7.76
CA SER A 343 0.29 40.32 -7.38
C SER A 343 -1.15 40.32 -6.87
N LEU A 344 -1.95 39.37 -7.34
CA LEU A 344 -3.29 39.08 -6.81
C LEU A 344 -3.36 37.59 -6.49
N CYS A 345 -3.53 37.24 -5.21
CA CYS A 345 -3.57 35.85 -4.77
C CYS A 345 -4.97 35.47 -4.28
N ILE A 346 -5.46 34.32 -4.75
CA ILE A 346 -6.73 33.71 -4.36
C ILE A 346 -6.45 32.23 -4.12
N ASP A 347 -6.89 31.72 -2.97
CA ASP A 347 -6.64 30.36 -2.52
C ASP A 347 -5.14 30.03 -2.51
N ASN A 348 -4.72 29.02 -3.27
CA ASN A 348 -3.33 28.59 -3.42
C ASN A 348 -2.66 29.11 -4.69
N CYS A 349 -3.26 30.10 -5.38
CA CYS A 349 -2.74 30.63 -6.63
C CYS A 349 -2.53 32.14 -6.58
N CYS A 350 -1.56 32.64 -7.34
CA CYS A 350 -1.31 34.06 -7.54
C CYS A 350 -1.22 34.38 -9.03
N ALA A 351 -1.86 35.48 -9.44
CA ALA A 351 -1.66 36.11 -10.72
C ALA A 351 -0.65 37.26 -10.57
N PHE A 352 0.42 37.22 -11.36
CA PHE A 352 1.43 38.26 -11.43
C PHE A 352 1.29 38.99 -12.76
N THR A 353 1.12 40.31 -12.70
CA THR A 353 0.93 41.16 -13.88
C THR A 353 1.91 42.33 -13.89
N LYS A 354 2.40 42.70 -15.07
CA LYS A 354 3.32 43.81 -15.27
C LYS A 354 3.13 44.35 -16.68
N ASP A 355 3.19 45.67 -16.84
CA ASP A 355 3.03 46.32 -18.14
C ASP A 355 4.08 45.78 -19.13
N SER A 356 3.62 45.45 -20.34
CA SER A 356 4.45 44.90 -21.43
C SER A 356 5.11 43.53 -21.15
N ALA A 357 4.70 42.82 -20.09
CA ALA A 357 5.12 41.44 -19.80
C ALA A 357 3.91 40.48 -19.88
N ARG A 358 4.18 39.19 -20.09
CA ARG A 358 3.13 38.17 -20.07
C ARG A 358 2.64 37.96 -18.63
N PRO A 359 1.33 37.80 -18.40
CA PRO A 359 0.81 37.49 -17.07
C PRO A 359 1.25 36.08 -16.65
N VAL A 360 1.72 35.94 -15.41
CA VAL A 360 2.16 34.65 -14.85
C VAL A 360 1.14 34.19 -13.81
N TYR A 361 0.55 33.03 -14.01
CA TYR A 361 -0.37 32.37 -13.08
C TYR A 361 0.39 31.25 -12.38
N MET A 362 0.62 31.41 -11.09
CA MET A 362 1.41 30.48 -10.29
C MET A 362 0.54 29.86 -9.20
N CYS A 363 0.38 28.54 -9.20
CA CYS A 363 -0.28 27.81 -8.12
C CYS A 363 0.75 27.05 -7.29
N PHE A 364 0.47 26.95 -6.00
CA PHE A 364 1.39 26.47 -4.99
C PHE A 364 0.82 25.26 -4.26
N SER A 365 1.67 24.27 -4.03
CA SER A 365 1.38 23.20 -3.08
C SER A 365 2.52 23.09 -2.06
N PRO A 366 2.23 23.16 -0.76
CA PRO A 366 3.25 22.99 0.27
C PRO A 366 3.72 21.54 0.37
N TRP A 367 2.99 20.57 -0.19
CA TRP A 367 3.38 19.16 -0.24
C TRP A 367 3.36 18.67 -1.70
N PRO A 368 4.07 17.58 -2.04
CA PRO A 368 3.93 16.94 -3.34
C PRO A 368 2.47 16.64 -3.69
N ASP A 369 1.92 17.35 -4.67
CA ASP A 369 0.54 17.23 -5.13
C ASP A 369 0.48 17.45 -6.66
N PRO A 370 0.07 16.45 -7.46
CA PRO A 370 -0.05 16.58 -8.90
C PRO A 370 -1.18 17.53 -9.36
N ASN A 371 -2.20 17.79 -8.52
CA ASN A 371 -3.35 18.63 -8.91
C ASN A 371 -2.97 20.08 -9.19
N VAL A 372 -1.90 20.57 -8.54
CA VAL A 372 -1.47 21.97 -8.65
C VAL A 372 -1.15 22.37 -10.10
N GLY A 373 -0.72 21.42 -10.93
CA GLY A 373 -0.48 21.66 -12.36
C GLY A 373 -1.74 21.92 -13.16
N SER A 374 -2.80 21.15 -12.89
CA SER A 374 -4.12 21.34 -13.50
C SER A 374 -4.77 22.63 -13.02
N GLU A 375 -4.65 22.96 -11.73
CA GLU A 375 -5.12 24.22 -11.16
C GLU A 375 -4.45 25.42 -11.85
N ALA A 376 -3.11 25.41 -11.95
CA ALA A 376 -2.35 26.46 -12.62
C ALA A 376 -2.75 26.64 -14.09
N SER A 377 -2.93 25.53 -14.81
CA SER A 377 -3.36 25.57 -16.22
C SER A 377 -4.78 26.13 -16.35
N SER A 378 -5.72 25.69 -15.50
CA SER A 378 -7.12 26.11 -15.56
C SER A 378 -7.34 27.61 -15.29
N LYS A 379 -6.49 28.22 -14.45
CA LYS A 379 -6.55 29.65 -14.11
C LYS A 379 -5.89 30.53 -15.18
N CYS A 380 -5.04 29.97 -16.02
CA CYS A 380 -4.35 30.66 -17.11
C CYS A 380 -5.26 30.74 -18.35
N THR A 381 -6.27 31.61 -18.32
CA THR A 381 -7.30 31.70 -19.38
C THR A 381 -7.03 32.76 -20.44
N VAL A 382 -6.07 33.66 -20.21
CA VAL A 382 -5.75 34.77 -21.13
C VAL A 382 -4.72 34.32 -22.17
N LEU A 383 -4.89 34.73 -23.42
CA LEU A 383 -3.95 34.39 -24.50
C LEU A 383 -2.52 34.84 -24.14
N GLY A 384 -1.56 33.92 -24.21
CA GLY A 384 -0.15 34.20 -23.92
C GLY A 384 0.21 34.25 -22.44
N CYS A 385 -0.69 33.86 -21.54
CA CYS A 385 -0.38 33.70 -20.13
C CYS A 385 0.60 32.52 -19.90
N VAL A 386 1.35 32.58 -18.80
CA VAL A 386 2.29 31.53 -18.38
C VAL A 386 1.75 30.85 -17.13
N SER A 387 1.45 29.55 -17.20
CA SER A 387 1.06 28.76 -16.03
C SER A 387 2.28 28.11 -15.37
N VAL A 388 2.35 28.20 -14.04
CA VAL A 388 3.46 27.67 -13.24
C VAL A 388 2.91 26.90 -12.03
N ALA A 389 3.39 25.67 -11.85
CA ALA A 389 3.15 24.84 -10.69
C ALA A 389 4.38 24.88 -9.79
N VAL A 390 4.21 25.29 -8.53
CA VAL A 390 5.27 25.30 -7.52
C VAL A 390 4.94 24.29 -6.42
N VAL A 391 5.77 23.28 -6.28
CA VAL A 391 5.62 22.21 -5.29
C VAL A 391 6.79 22.24 -4.32
N GLN A 392 6.51 22.21 -3.01
CA GLN A 392 7.57 22.06 -2.03
C GLN A 392 8.04 20.60 -1.91
N GLY A 393 9.35 20.41 -1.84
CA GLY A 393 10.01 19.10 -1.81
C GLY A 393 10.84 18.85 -3.06
N MET A 394 11.94 18.11 -2.89
CA MET A 394 12.87 17.79 -3.98
C MET A 394 12.52 16.42 -4.59
N PRO A 395 12.25 16.34 -5.90
CA PRO A 395 11.89 15.08 -6.54
C PRO A 395 13.13 14.25 -6.87
N SER A 396 12.92 12.94 -7.03
CA SER A 396 13.87 12.01 -7.64
C SER A 396 13.94 12.19 -9.17
N GLN A 397 14.95 11.59 -9.81
CA GLN A 397 15.03 11.57 -11.28
C GLN A 397 13.86 10.83 -11.94
N LEU A 398 13.22 9.89 -11.23
CA LEU A 398 12.09 9.13 -11.78
C LEU A 398 10.86 10.00 -12.02
N ILE A 399 10.78 11.21 -11.46
CA ILE A 399 9.71 12.16 -11.76
C ILE A 399 9.64 12.51 -13.24
N LEU A 400 10.76 12.45 -13.97
CA LEU A 400 10.79 12.75 -15.40
C LEU A 400 9.84 11.81 -16.18
N LYS A 401 9.81 10.52 -15.82
CA LYS A 401 8.90 9.53 -16.41
C LYS A 401 7.42 9.85 -16.17
N TYR A 402 7.07 10.54 -15.10
CA TYR A 402 5.70 10.98 -14.88
C TYR A 402 5.24 11.99 -15.95
N PHE A 403 6.19 12.78 -16.47
CA PHE A 403 5.97 13.86 -17.42
C PHE A 403 6.29 13.50 -18.88
N GLU A 404 6.99 12.39 -19.16
CA GLU A 404 7.48 12.02 -20.51
C GLU A 404 6.38 11.97 -21.60
N ASP A 405 5.16 11.56 -21.26
CA ASP A 405 4.05 11.40 -22.20
C ASP A 405 2.91 12.42 -21.99
N ARG A 406 3.15 13.49 -21.22
CA ARG A 406 2.14 14.50 -20.91
C ARG A 406 2.42 15.79 -21.67
N ASP A 407 1.46 16.26 -22.46
CA ASP A 407 1.50 17.61 -23.04
C ASP A 407 1.24 18.64 -21.93
N GLU A 408 2.26 18.87 -21.11
CA GLU A 408 2.19 19.83 -20.03
C GLU A 408 2.35 21.26 -20.54
N LYS A 409 1.28 22.03 -20.37
CA LYS A 409 1.28 23.48 -20.65
C LYS A 409 1.84 24.28 -19.48
N THR A 410 1.92 23.67 -18.30
CA THR A 410 2.37 24.29 -17.06
C THR A 410 3.85 24.03 -16.82
N LEU A 411 4.61 25.08 -16.48
CA LEU A 411 5.98 24.95 -16.01
C LEU A 411 5.99 24.35 -14.60
N TRP A 412 6.67 23.22 -14.40
CA TRP A 412 6.78 22.58 -13.09
C TRP A 412 8.09 22.94 -12.38
N LEU A 413 7.93 23.49 -11.18
CA LEU A 413 9.00 23.90 -10.28
C LEU A 413 8.88 23.17 -8.94
N PHE A 414 9.97 22.54 -8.51
CA PHE A 414 10.09 21.91 -7.20
C PHE A 414 11.02 22.72 -6.33
N THR A 415 10.66 23.01 -5.08
CA THR A 415 11.43 23.92 -4.23
C THR A 415 11.62 23.43 -2.80
N HIS A 416 12.81 23.70 -2.25
CA HIS A 416 13.12 23.49 -0.85
C HIS A 416 14.23 24.45 -0.45
N LYS A 417 13.96 25.27 0.57
CA LYS A 417 14.84 26.37 0.98
C LYS A 417 15.11 27.30 -0.21
N ASN A 418 16.36 27.54 -0.56
CA ASN A 418 16.76 28.39 -1.67
C ASN A 418 16.98 27.62 -2.99
N ARG A 419 16.68 26.33 -3.06
CA ARG A 419 16.82 25.53 -4.28
C ARG A 419 15.49 25.46 -5.03
N VAL A 420 15.56 25.59 -6.35
CA VAL A 420 14.44 25.38 -7.27
C VAL A 420 14.91 24.45 -8.38
N VAL A 421 14.21 23.34 -8.55
CA VAL A 421 14.44 22.36 -9.60
C VAL A 421 13.34 22.49 -10.64
N VAL A 422 13.72 22.69 -11.90
CA VAL A 422 12.83 22.79 -13.05
C VAL A 422 12.74 21.43 -13.74
N ILE A 423 11.53 20.99 -14.09
CA ILE A 423 11.35 19.81 -14.95
C ILE A 423 11.59 20.21 -16.42
N PRO A 424 12.64 19.70 -17.09
CA PRO A 424 13.04 20.21 -18.40
C PRO A 424 11.97 20.04 -19.48
N THR A 425 11.24 18.92 -19.48
CA THR A 425 10.20 18.63 -20.48
C THR A 425 9.03 19.61 -20.41
N THR A 426 8.85 20.31 -19.29
CA THR A 426 7.80 21.32 -19.09
C THR A 426 8.27 22.74 -19.39
N TYR A 427 9.57 22.93 -19.65
CA TYR A 427 10.16 24.23 -19.88
C TYR A 427 10.16 24.60 -21.37
N LYS A 428 9.70 25.82 -21.69
CA LYS A 428 9.67 26.40 -23.03
C LYS A 428 10.33 27.77 -22.97
N GLU A 429 11.49 27.92 -23.60
CA GLU A 429 12.33 29.13 -23.52
C GLU A 429 11.54 30.41 -23.75
N ASP A 430 10.76 30.46 -24.85
CA ASP A 430 9.97 31.62 -25.28
C ASP A 430 8.88 32.03 -24.29
N ASN A 431 8.47 31.12 -23.41
CA ASN A 431 7.40 31.35 -22.44
C ASN A 431 7.94 31.52 -21.02
N HIS A 432 9.02 30.84 -20.66
CA HIS A 432 9.39 30.61 -19.26
C HIS A 432 10.69 31.29 -18.83
N ARG A 433 11.52 31.81 -19.77
CA ARG A 433 12.80 32.45 -19.45
C ARG A 433 12.66 33.55 -18.39
N GLU A 434 11.67 34.44 -18.54
CA GLU A 434 11.46 35.55 -17.62
C GLU A 434 11.18 35.07 -16.17
N VAL A 435 10.37 34.01 -16.02
CA VAL A 435 10.11 33.40 -14.72
C VAL A 435 11.40 32.89 -14.09
N ILE A 436 12.23 32.16 -14.85
CA ILE A 436 13.50 31.63 -14.36
C ILE A 436 14.47 32.76 -13.96
N ASP A 437 14.55 33.83 -14.75
CA ASP A 437 15.42 34.98 -14.48
C ASP A 437 14.97 35.78 -13.25
N ILE A 438 13.66 35.91 -13.02
CA ILE A 438 13.10 36.52 -11.81
C ILE A 438 13.48 35.68 -10.58
N LEU A 439 13.34 34.36 -10.65
CA LEU A 439 13.68 33.47 -9.53
C LEU A 439 15.18 33.52 -9.19
N LYS A 440 16.06 33.47 -10.20
CA LYS A 440 17.52 33.61 -10.02
C LYS A 440 17.89 34.95 -9.38
N ARG A 441 17.34 36.07 -9.87
CA ARG A 441 17.55 37.41 -9.29
C ARG A 441 16.95 37.54 -7.89
N GLY A 442 15.90 36.78 -7.60
CA GLY A 442 15.28 36.67 -6.29
C GLY A 442 16.09 35.90 -5.24
N GLY A 443 17.25 35.34 -5.62
CA GLY A 443 18.16 34.61 -4.73
C GLY A 443 17.95 33.09 -4.70
N PHE A 444 17.11 32.54 -5.59
CA PHE A 444 17.01 31.09 -5.75
C PHE A 444 18.17 30.53 -6.59
N ASN A 445 18.71 29.39 -6.17
CA ASN A 445 19.53 28.54 -7.01
C ASN A 445 18.62 27.69 -7.89
N VAL A 446 18.49 28.06 -9.16
CA VAL A 446 17.59 27.41 -10.12
C VAL A 446 18.40 26.43 -10.99
N GLU A 447 18.05 25.15 -10.91
CA GLU A 447 18.68 24.05 -11.64
C GLU A 447 17.62 23.29 -12.46
N PHE A 448 18.05 22.67 -13.56
CA PHE A 448 17.19 21.79 -14.36
C PHE A 448 17.43 20.34 -13.94
N LEU A 449 16.37 19.57 -13.71
CA LEU A 449 16.49 18.17 -13.34
C LEU A 449 17.02 17.37 -14.54
N GLY A 450 18.27 16.91 -14.45
CA GLY A 450 19.00 16.06 -15.42
C GLY A 450 18.36 15.82 -16.79
N SER A 451 18.88 16.49 -17.83
CA SER A 451 18.64 16.11 -19.22
C SER A 451 19.26 14.73 -19.50
N VAL A 452 18.50 13.79 -20.06
CA VAL A 452 19.10 12.69 -20.83
C VAL A 452 19.65 13.31 -22.12
N THR A 453 20.88 13.83 -22.08
CA THR A 453 21.63 14.06 -23.32
C THR A 453 22.24 12.74 -23.75
N LYS A 454 21.73 12.22 -24.87
CA LYS A 454 22.49 11.31 -25.75
C LYS A 454 23.88 11.94 -26.00
N GLU A 455 24.92 11.13 -25.86
CA GLU A 455 26.31 11.44 -26.23
C GLU A 455 27.04 12.49 -25.36
N VAL A 456 27.59 12.04 -24.24
CA VAL A 456 28.99 12.37 -23.90
C VAL A 456 29.75 11.05 -23.75
N THR A 457 30.18 10.55 -24.90
CA THR A 457 31.23 9.55 -25.03
C THR A 457 32.56 10.17 -24.59
N ALA A 458 33.29 9.43 -23.77
CA ALA A 458 34.75 9.47 -23.59
C ALA A 458 35.43 10.77 -23.10
N THR A 459 36.35 10.56 -22.15
CA THR A 459 37.46 11.43 -21.73
C THR A 459 37.09 12.75 -21.03
N GLN A 460 37.09 12.72 -19.69
CA GLN A 460 38.11 13.37 -18.85
C GLN A 460 37.70 13.25 -17.37
N GLN A 461 38.10 12.14 -16.73
CA GLN A 461 38.39 12.18 -15.30
C GLN A 461 39.77 12.86 -15.13
N PRO A 462 39.92 13.84 -14.22
CA PRO A 462 41.24 14.34 -13.86
C PRO A 462 42.05 13.21 -13.19
N PRO A 463 43.38 13.18 -13.37
CA PRO A 463 44.21 12.10 -12.89
C PRO A 463 44.23 12.09 -11.36
N ILE A 464 43.68 11.05 -10.76
CA ILE A 464 43.89 10.75 -9.33
C ILE A 464 45.28 10.15 -9.22
N GLN A 465 46.23 10.96 -8.75
CA GLN A 465 47.50 10.44 -8.22
C GLN A 465 47.22 9.60 -6.96
N PRO A 466 48.00 8.53 -6.72
CA PRO A 466 47.76 7.59 -5.64
C PRO A 466 48.15 8.21 -4.30
N VAL A 467 47.16 8.46 -3.44
CA VAL A 467 47.41 8.78 -2.03
C VAL A 467 47.31 7.50 -1.22
N GLY A 468 48.49 7.00 -0.83
CA GLY A 468 48.76 6.33 0.44
C GLY A 468 47.88 5.14 0.83
N GLN A 469 48.42 3.93 0.63
CA GLN A 469 48.07 2.78 1.48
C GLN A 469 48.24 3.15 2.95
N GLN A 470 47.16 3.12 3.72
CA GLN A 470 47.24 2.83 5.14
C GLN A 470 46.19 1.78 5.47
N GLY A 471 46.71 0.60 5.76
CA GLY A 471 45.93 -0.58 6.09
C GLY A 471 45.03 -0.36 7.30
N VAL A 472 43.94 -1.10 7.24
CA VAL A 472 43.21 -1.57 8.41
C VAL A 472 43.38 -3.08 8.44
N SER A 473 43.75 -3.53 9.63
CA SER A 473 44.28 -4.83 9.99
C SER A 473 43.22 -5.94 9.93
N ALA A 474 43.67 -7.12 9.51
CA ALA A 474 42.91 -8.33 9.26
C ALA A 474 42.51 -9.10 10.54
N ALA A 475 41.39 -9.83 10.47
CA ALA A 475 41.31 -11.30 10.54
C ALA A 475 39.81 -11.70 10.60
N SER A 476 39.28 -12.46 9.65
CA SER A 476 39.46 -13.92 9.63
C SER A 476 40.04 -14.46 8.32
N THR A 477 41.29 -14.89 8.43
CA THR A 477 41.94 -16.02 7.75
C THR A 477 41.19 -16.71 6.60
N PHE A 478 41.54 -16.33 5.36
CA PHE A 478 41.52 -17.24 4.21
C PHE A 478 42.71 -18.20 4.36
N VAL A 479 42.48 -19.38 4.94
CA VAL A 479 43.46 -20.47 4.98
C VAL A 479 42.83 -21.72 4.36
N GLY A 480 43.33 -22.07 3.18
CA GLY A 480 43.46 -23.45 2.74
C GLY A 480 42.19 -24.19 2.34
N VAL A 481 41.53 -23.78 1.25
CA VAL A 481 40.76 -24.71 0.40
C VAL A 481 41.15 -24.47 -1.04
N LYS A 482 41.61 -25.52 -1.73
CA LYS A 482 41.91 -25.48 -3.18
C LYS A 482 40.65 -25.05 -3.93
N PRO A 483 40.68 -24.04 -4.82
CA PRO A 483 39.56 -23.78 -5.70
C PRO A 483 39.38 -24.99 -6.63
N THR A 484 38.27 -25.70 -6.46
CA THR A 484 37.85 -26.74 -7.40
C THR A 484 37.14 -26.07 -8.58
N ARG A 485 37.75 -26.23 -9.76
CA ARG A 485 37.25 -26.15 -11.15
C ARG A 485 36.47 -24.92 -11.65
N GLU A 486 35.74 -24.16 -10.84
CA GLU A 486 35.03 -22.93 -11.23
C GLU A 486 35.32 -21.83 -10.20
N VAL A 487 36.38 -21.05 -10.41
CA VAL A 487 36.87 -20.06 -9.43
C VAL A 487 35.80 -19.04 -9.03
N LEU A 488 34.92 -18.67 -9.97
CA LEU A 488 33.87 -17.66 -9.73
C LEU A 488 32.76 -18.20 -8.82
N GLU A 489 32.25 -19.39 -9.08
CA GLU A 489 31.21 -20.05 -8.29
C GLU A 489 31.69 -20.25 -6.85
N GLY A 490 32.91 -20.76 -6.67
CA GLY A 490 33.48 -20.93 -5.32
C GLY A 490 33.60 -19.61 -4.54
N ILE A 491 33.86 -18.49 -5.23
CA ILE A 491 33.87 -17.16 -4.59
C ILE A 491 32.46 -16.73 -4.21
N VAL A 492 31.48 -16.86 -5.11
CA VAL A 492 30.11 -16.42 -4.88
C VAL A 492 29.44 -17.24 -3.79
N ALA A 493 29.59 -18.57 -3.83
CA ALA A 493 29.13 -19.47 -2.78
C ALA A 493 29.66 -19.06 -1.42
N ARG A 494 30.99 -18.81 -1.33
CA ARG A 494 31.62 -18.41 -0.08
C ARG A 494 31.08 -17.08 0.46
N VAL A 495 30.89 -16.10 -0.41
CA VAL A 495 30.31 -14.81 -0.03
C VAL A 495 28.89 -14.98 0.52
N LEU A 496 28.07 -15.83 -0.10
CA LEU A 496 26.71 -16.10 0.36
C LEU A 496 26.71 -16.85 1.71
N GLU A 497 27.61 -17.81 1.91
CA GLU A 497 27.83 -18.46 3.21
C GLU A 497 28.20 -17.45 4.30
N ASP A 498 29.14 -16.54 4.01
CA ASP A 498 29.58 -15.50 4.95
C ASP A 498 28.43 -14.51 5.29
N LEU A 499 27.45 -14.36 4.39
CA LEU A 499 26.21 -13.60 4.62
C LEU A 499 25.11 -14.43 5.34
N GLY A 500 25.42 -15.67 5.71
CA GLY A 500 24.57 -16.56 6.51
C GLY A 500 23.54 -17.34 5.70
N PHE A 501 23.80 -17.61 4.42
CA PHE A 501 23.01 -18.54 3.62
C PHE A 501 23.58 -19.97 3.72
N ASN A 502 22.71 -20.96 3.54
CA ASN A 502 23.11 -22.32 3.23
C ASN A 502 23.18 -22.47 1.71
N VAL A 503 24.34 -22.80 1.16
CA VAL A 503 24.61 -22.78 -0.29
C VAL A 503 24.89 -24.18 -0.81
N GLN A 504 24.33 -24.50 -1.98
CA GLN A 504 24.64 -25.70 -2.75
C GLN A 504 25.14 -25.24 -4.12
N THR A 505 26.36 -25.64 -4.48
CA THR A 505 26.96 -25.37 -5.79
C THR A 505 26.67 -26.52 -6.75
N ASP A 506 26.63 -26.26 -8.06
CA ASP A 506 26.40 -27.25 -9.13
C ASP A 506 25.17 -28.15 -8.90
N VAL A 507 24.10 -27.58 -8.35
CA VAL A 507 22.93 -28.37 -7.92
C VAL A 507 21.95 -28.57 -9.07
N LYS A 508 21.45 -29.80 -9.20
CA LYS A 508 20.34 -30.11 -10.12
C LYS A 508 19.00 -29.96 -9.41
N LEU A 509 18.25 -28.93 -9.78
CA LEU A 509 16.93 -28.63 -9.22
C LEU A 509 15.83 -29.17 -10.12
N LYS A 510 14.74 -29.62 -9.50
CA LYS A 510 13.55 -30.07 -10.21
C LYS A 510 12.86 -28.90 -10.91
N ALA A 511 12.44 -29.15 -12.14
CA ALA A 511 11.77 -28.22 -13.01
C ALA A 511 10.66 -28.93 -13.79
N LYS A 512 9.71 -28.14 -14.30
CA LYS A 512 8.55 -28.62 -15.07
C LYS A 512 8.93 -29.45 -16.31
N GLY A 513 10.15 -29.30 -16.81
CA GLY A 513 10.68 -29.99 -18.00
C GLY A 513 11.82 -30.98 -17.73
N GLY A 514 12.19 -31.26 -16.47
CA GLY A 514 13.32 -32.12 -16.11
C GLY A 514 14.11 -31.58 -14.91
N GLU A 515 15.43 -31.73 -14.94
CA GLU A 515 16.33 -31.13 -13.96
C GLU A 515 17.11 -29.98 -14.60
N ILE A 516 17.25 -28.87 -13.88
CA ILE A 516 18.03 -27.71 -14.28
C ILE A 516 19.21 -27.61 -13.31
N GLU A 517 20.43 -27.64 -13.85
CA GLU A 517 21.66 -27.36 -13.11
C GLU A 517 21.70 -25.87 -12.72
N VAL A 518 22.16 -25.54 -11.53
CA VAL A 518 22.27 -24.17 -11.04
C VAL A 518 23.63 -24.00 -10.40
N ASP A 519 24.36 -22.99 -10.88
CA ASP A 519 25.75 -22.70 -10.49
C ASP A 519 25.84 -22.52 -8.96
N ASP A 520 25.04 -21.62 -8.36
CA ASP A 520 24.80 -21.60 -6.91
C ASP A 520 23.30 -21.47 -6.55
N TRP A 521 22.83 -22.32 -5.64
CA TRP A 521 21.52 -22.20 -4.99
C TRP A 521 21.68 -21.94 -3.50
N ALA A 522 21.23 -20.78 -3.05
CA ALA A 522 21.38 -20.37 -1.66
C ALA A 522 20.04 -20.18 -0.96
N GLU A 523 19.91 -20.74 0.24
CA GLU A 523 18.71 -20.65 1.06
C GLU A 523 19.00 -20.04 2.43
N LYS A 524 18.12 -19.15 2.89
CA LYS A 524 18.19 -18.60 4.24
C LYS A 524 16.79 -18.53 4.84
N ARG A 525 16.64 -19.03 6.06
CA ARG A 525 15.38 -18.92 6.79
C ARG A 525 15.26 -17.51 7.38
N VAL A 526 14.20 -16.80 7.02
CA VAL A 526 13.88 -15.47 7.51
C VAL A 526 12.45 -15.52 8.05
N GLY A 527 12.30 -15.67 9.37
CA GLY A 527 11.01 -15.98 9.98
C GLY A 527 10.52 -17.37 9.57
N ASP A 528 9.31 -17.44 9.02
CA ASP A 528 8.68 -18.64 8.45
C ASP A 528 9.01 -18.84 6.95
N LEU A 529 9.57 -17.84 6.28
CA LEU A 529 9.95 -17.90 4.87
C LEU A 529 11.34 -18.53 4.67
N VAL A 530 11.46 -19.38 3.65
CA VAL A 530 12.76 -19.80 3.10
C VAL A 530 13.08 -18.90 1.92
N PHE A 531 13.92 -17.88 2.16
CA PHE A 531 14.40 -16.97 1.12
C PHE A 531 15.42 -17.70 0.25
N ARG A 532 15.20 -17.66 -1.07
CA ARG A 532 15.95 -18.43 -2.06
C ARG A 532 16.64 -17.51 -3.05
N VAL A 533 17.92 -17.75 -3.27
CA VAL A 533 18.74 -17.03 -4.24
C VAL A 533 19.20 -18.02 -5.29
N TYR A 534 18.84 -17.72 -6.54
CA TYR A 534 19.37 -18.36 -7.73
C TYR A 534 20.55 -17.53 -8.22
N VAL A 535 21.70 -18.17 -8.45
CA VAL A 535 22.88 -17.52 -9.02
C VAL A 535 23.29 -18.25 -10.28
N SER A 536 23.56 -17.48 -11.35
CA SER A 536 24.34 -17.98 -12.47
C SER A 536 25.64 -17.19 -12.65
N CYS A 537 26.74 -17.91 -12.80
CA CYS A 537 28.10 -17.44 -12.93
C CYS A 537 28.59 -17.68 -14.36
N LYS A 538 28.82 -16.61 -15.14
CA LYS A 538 29.41 -16.72 -16.49
C LYS A 538 30.83 -16.17 -16.49
N ASN A 539 31.78 -17.04 -16.16
CA ASN A 539 33.19 -16.70 -16.10
C ASN A 539 33.87 -16.74 -17.49
N TRP A 540 33.39 -15.94 -18.43
CA TRP A 540 33.83 -15.95 -19.82
C TRP A 540 34.83 -14.82 -20.13
N ASP A 541 35.70 -15.04 -21.13
CA ASP A 541 36.64 -14.00 -21.61
C ASP A 541 35.94 -12.92 -22.47
N ARG A 542 34.73 -13.21 -22.96
CA ARG A 542 33.89 -12.33 -23.76
C ARG A 542 32.70 -11.80 -22.95
N ASP A 543 32.13 -10.70 -23.42
CA ASP A 543 30.93 -10.10 -22.85
C ASP A 543 29.72 -11.03 -23.05
N VAL A 544 28.81 -11.02 -22.08
CA VAL A 544 27.57 -11.78 -22.15
C VAL A 544 26.54 -11.02 -23.00
N ASP A 545 25.94 -11.72 -23.96
CA ASP A 545 24.91 -11.20 -24.85
C ASP A 545 23.50 -11.46 -24.32
N ARG A 546 22.51 -10.88 -24.99
CA ARG A 546 21.11 -10.99 -24.58
C ARG A 546 20.60 -12.43 -24.60
N GLN A 547 21.09 -13.26 -25.53
CA GLN A 547 20.61 -14.63 -25.68
C GLN A 547 20.87 -15.45 -24.41
N VAL A 548 22.00 -15.23 -23.76
CA VAL A 548 22.34 -15.90 -22.50
C VAL A 548 21.39 -15.47 -21.38
N VAL A 549 21.07 -14.17 -21.29
CA VAL A 549 20.13 -13.66 -20.29
C VAL A 549 18.73 -14.26 -20.47
N ASP A 550 18.23 -14.26 -21.70
CA ASP A 550 16.91 -14.84 -22.04
C ASP A 550 16.87 -16.35 -21.69
N GLN A 551 17.98 -17.07 -21.90
CA GLN A 551 18.11 -18.48 -21.53
C GLN A 551 18.06 -18.70 -20.02
N GLU A 552 18.82 -17.93 -19.23
CA GLU A 552 18.81 -18.06 -17.77
C GLU A 552 17.45 -17.67 -17.19
N PHE A 553 16.79 -16.64 -17.75
CA PHE A 553 15.42 -16.28 -17.36
C PHE A 553 14.45 -17.44 -17.60
N GLY A 554 14.52 -18.06 -18.79
CA GLY A 554 13.72 -19.22 -19.14
C GLY A 554 13.95 -20.41 -18.19
N ARG A 555 15.20 -20.66 -17.79
CA ARG A 555 15.55 -21.71 -16.80
C ARG A 555 14.90 -21.44 -15.46
N VAL A 556 14.97 -20.21 -14.96
CA VAL A 556 14.36 -19.82 -13.68
C VAL A 556 12.85 -20.03 -13.69
N LEU A 557 12.15 -19.68 -14.79
CA LEU A 557 10.69 -19.86 -14.91
C LEU A 557 10.22 -21.32 -14.93
N GLN A 558 11.12 -22.26 -15.20
CA GLN A 558 10.82 -23.69 -15.23
C GLN A 558 11.01 -24.37 -13.88
N LEU A 559 11.72 -23.76 -12.92
CA LEU A 559 11.95 -24.34 -11.59
C LEU A 559 10.63 -24.54 -10.84
N ASP A 560 10.52 -25.65 -10.10
CA ASP A 560 9.34 -25.92 -9.25
C ASP A 560 9.25 -24.93 -8.09
N ASN A 561 10.41 -24.55 -7.55
CA ASN A 561 10.52 -23.54 -6.50
C ASN A 561 11.13 -22.27 -7.08
N MET A 562 10.32 -21.23 -7.19
CA MET A 562 10.78 -19.94 -7.70
C MET A 562 11.74 -19.25 -6.71
N PRO A 563 12.90 -18.76 -7.18
CA PRO A 563 13.81 -17.97 -6.34
C PRO A 563 13.23 -16.57 -6.08
N HIS A 564 13.56 -16.01 -4.91
CA HIS A 564 13.18 -14.65 -4.52
C HIS A 564 14.16 -13.61 -5.08
N LEU A 565 15.42 -14.01 -5.28
CA LEU A 565 16.46 -13.20 -5.89
C LEU A 565 17.15 -14.00 -7.00
N ARG A 566 17.32 -13.39 -8.17
CA ARG A 566 18.04 -13.94 -9.31
C ARG A 566 19.31 -13.13 -9.50
N VAL A 567 20.46 -13.76 -9.49
CA VAL A 567 21.76 -13.10 -9.59
C VAL A 567 22.46 -13.60 -10.83
N LEU A 568 23.03 -12.66 -11.59
CA LEU A 568 23.87 -12.97 -12.73
C LEU A 568 25.26 -12.34 -12.51
N VAL A 569 26.28 -13.18 -12.37
CA VAL A 569 27.67 -12.75 -12.12
C VAL A 569 28.51 -12.98 -13.36
N VAL A 570 29.10 -11.92 -13.90
CA VAL A 570 29.70 -11.91 -15.24
C VAL A 570 30.93 -11.00 -15.27
N LYS A 571 31.83 -11.23 -16.23
CA LYS A 571 32.88 -10.24 -16.54
C LYS A 571 32.25 -8.90 -16.93
N SER A 572 31.41 -8.90 -17.97
CA SER A 572 30.66 -7.74 -18.44
C SER A 572 29.46 -8.18 -19.30
N LEU A 573 28.50 -7.26 -19.51
CA LEU A 573 27.36 -7.41 -20.42
C LEU A 573 27.41 -6.41 -21.56
N THR A 574 26.96 -6.87 -22.74
CA THR A 574 26.54 -5.97 -23.82
C THR A 574 25.34 -5.12 -23.40
N ASP A 575 25.16 -3.93 -23.95
CA ASP A 575 24.02 -3.06 -23.60
C ASP A 575 22.64 -3.72 -23.77
N PRO A 576 22.37 -4.51 -24.83
CA PRO A 576 21.12 -5.24 -24.94
C PRO A 576 20.92 -6.27 -23.83
N ALA A 577 22.00 -6.95 -23.41
CA ALA A 577 21.95 -7.95 -22.35
C ALA A 577 21.74 -7.31 -20.97
N ARG A 578 22.38 -6.16 -20.72
CA ARG A 578 22.19 -5.36 -19.51
C ARG A 578 20.75 -4.89 -19.35
N LYS A 579 20.15 -4.42 -20.45
CA LYS A 579 18.74 -4.02 -20.45
C LYS A 579 17.82 -5.22 -20.20
N ALA A 580 18.03 -6.32 -20.91
CA ALA A 580 17.22 -7.54 -20.72
C ALA A 580 17.33 -8.06 -19.28
N ALA A 581 18.53 -8.12 -18.71
CA ALA A 581 18.74 -8.60 -17.36
C ALA A 581 17.99 -7.73 -16.33
N LEU A 582 17.97 -6.41 -16.52
CA LEU A 582 17.21 -5.50 -15.67
C LEU A 582 15.69 -5.71 -15.82
N ASP A 583 15.20 -5.79 -17.06
CA ASP A 583 13.78 -5.98 -17.36
C ASP A 583 13.26 -7.33 -16.82
N ASP A 584 14.11 -8.36 -16.80
CA ASP A 584 13.83 -9.72 -16.32
C ASP A 584 14.08 -9.92 -14.81
N GLY A 585 14.50 -8.85 -14.11
CA GLY A 585 14.65 -8.82 -12.66
C GLY A 585 15.91 -9.51 -12.13
N PHE A 586 16.99 -9.60 -12.92
CA PHE A 586 18.29 -10.04 -12.44
C PHE A 586 19.02 -8.93 -11.68
N PHE A 587 19.59 -9.29 -10.53
CA PHE A 587 20.64 -8.52 -9.90
C PHE A 587 21.98 -8.86 -10.55
N VAL A 588 22.54 -7.93 -11.32
CA VAL A 588 23.77 -8.15 -12.07
C VAL A 588 25.00 -7.68 -11.27
N ILE A 589 26.02 -8.53 -11.21
CA ILE A 589 27.36 -8.22 -10.72
C ILE A 589 28.35 -8.33 -11.88
N GLU A 590 28.80 -7.19 -12.40
CA GLU A 590 29.88 -7.12 -13.38
C GLU A 590 31.24 -6.99 -12.69
N LEU A 591 32.16 -7.87 -13.03
CA LEU A 591 33.49 -7.94 -12.43
C LEU A 591 34.51 -7.05 -13.14
N GLY A 592 34.24 -6.65 -14.38
CA GLY A 592 35.17 -5.93 -15.26
C GLY A 592 36.22 -6.83 -15.93
N GLU A 593 36.62 -7.91 -15.26
CA GLU A 593 37.53 -8.92 -15.78
C GLU A 593 37.08 -10.36 -15.43
N LYS A 594 37.74 -11.35 -16.05
CA LYS A 594 37.44 -12.77 -15.80
C LYS A 594 38.03 -13.19 -14.46
N ALA A 595 37.32 -14.05 -13.73
CA ALA A 595 37.81 -14.59 -12.47
C ALA A 595 38.89 -15.65 -12.66
N SER A 596 40.00 -15.46 -11.95
CA SER A 596 41.14 -16.35 -11.88
C SER A 596 41.66 -16.47 -10.45
N THR A 597 42.58 -17.39 -10.20
CA THR A 597 43.20 -17.56 -8.89
C THR A 597 44.00 -16.34 -8.44
N GLU A 598 44.49 -15.55 -9.39
CA GLU A 598 45.35 -14.38 -9.14
C GLU A 598 44.54 -13.17 -8.67
N ASN A 599 43.31 -12.98 -9.17
CA ASN A 599 42.41 -11.87 -8.80
C ASN A 599 41.26 -12.30 -7.88
N ALA A 600 41.23 -13.56 -7.43
CA ALA A 600 40.15 -14.12 -6.61
C ALA A 600 39.80 -13.27 -5.37
N LYS A 601 40.80 -12.66 -4.72
CA LYS A 601 40.58 -11.78 -3.57
C LYS A 601 39.86 -10.48 -3.94
N GLU A 602 40.21 -9.88 -5.07
CA GLU A 602 39.57 -8.67 -5.56
C GLU A 602 38.14 -8.92 -5.98
N ILE A 603 37.91 -10.01 -6.71
CA ILE A 603 36.57 -10.44 -7.13
C ILE A 603 35.69 -10.76 -5.93
N CYS A 604 36.23 -11.45 -4.91
CA CYS A 604 35.52 -11.69 -3.65
C CYS A 604 35.07 -10.39 -3.01
N ASN A 605 35.93 -9.36 -2.96
CA ASN A 605 35.56 -8.05 -2.42
C ASN A 605 34.47 -7.36 -3.25
N ILE A 606 34.53 -7.44 -4.59
CA ILE A 606 33.51 -6.87 -5.48
C ILE A 606 32.16 -7.56 -5.21
N VAL A 607 32.13 -8.89 -5.27
CA VAL A 607 30.92 -9.69 -5.07
C VAL A 607 30.34 -9.45 -3.67
N TYR A 608 31.17 -9.51 -2.63
CA TYR A 608 30.76 -9.24 -1.24
C TYR A 608 30.19 -7.84 -1.08
N LYS A 609 30.86 -6.82 -1.63
CA LYS A 609 30.38 -5.44 -1.57
C LYS A 609 29.01 -5.30 -2.22
N ARG A 610 28.79 -5.89 -3.41
CA ARG A 610 27.52 -5.79 -4.13
C ARG A 610 26.38 -6.49 -3.41
N PHE A 611 26.61 -7.69 -2.89
CA PHE A 611 25.61 -8.37 -2.05
C PHE A 611 25.34 -7.62 -0.75
N ARG A 612 26.38 -7.11 -0.09
CA ARG A 612 26.23 -6.30 1.12
C ARG A 612 25.41 -5.04 0.84
N GLU A 613 25.70 -4.32 -0.24
CA GLU A 613 24.92 -3.15 -0.69
C GLU A 613 23.45 -3.51 -0.93
N LEU A 614 23.19 -4.65 -1.57
CA LEU A 614 21.82 -5.14 -1.81
C LEU A 614 21.10 -5.44 -0.49
N PHE A 615 21.68 -6.28 0.37
CA PHE A 615 21.04 -6.72 1.62
C PHE A 615 20.95 -5.61 2.66
N LEU A 616 21.92 -4.69 2.71
CA LEU A 616 21.81 -3.48 3.53
C LEU A 616 20.83 -2.47 2.94
N GLY A 617 20.76 -2.36 1.62
CA GLY A 617 19.83 -1.48 0.92
C GLY A 617 18.36 -1.80 1.21
N ILE A 618 18.05 -3.09 1.35
CA ILE A 618 16.71 -3.56 1.77
C ILE A 618 16.50 -3.55 3.29
N ALA A 619 17.56 -3.38 4.08
CA ALA A 619 17.44 -3.31 5.53
C ALA A 619 16.75 -1.99 5.95
N PRO A 620 15.90 -2.01 7.00
CA PRO A 620 15.28 -0.80 7.53
C PRO A 620 16.31 0.28 7.87
N ASP A 621 15.97 1.56 7.66
CA ASP A 621 16.89 2.68 7.89
C ASP A 621 17.52 2.67 9.30
N LYS A 622 16.77 2.23 10.32
CA LYS A 622 17.29 2.07 11.69
C LYS A 622 18.48 1.10 11.76
N VAL A 623 18.44 0.00 11.01
CA VAL A 623 19.54 -0.98 10.96
C VAL A 623 20.71 -0.37 10.19
N ARG A 624 20.45 0.34 9.09
CA ARG A 624 21.48 1.06 8.34
C ARG A 624 22.15 2.17 9.17
N ASP A 625 21.41 2.92 9.97
CA ASP A 625 21.93 3.96 10.86
C ASP A 625 22.73 3.38 12.02
N ILE A 626 22.30 2.26 12.58
CA ILE A 626 23.07 1.51 13.60
C ILE A 626 24.39 1.04 12.99
N ILE A 627 24.38 0.48 11.78
CA ILE A 627 25.59 0.02 11.09
C ILE A 627 26.51 1.20 10.79
N LYS A 628 26.00 2.34 10.30
CA LYS A 628 26.82 3.54 10.07
C LYS A 628 27.46 4.08 11.35
N ARG A 629 26.72 4.06 12.47
CA ARG A 629 27.27 4.44 13.79
C ARG A 629 28.34 3.46 14.25
N LEU A 630 28.12 2.16 14.04
CA LEU A 630 29.11 1.12 14.33
C LEU A 630 30.37 1.26 13.47
N GLU A 631 30.23 1.55 12.17
CA GLU A 631 31.36 1.81 11.27
C GLU A 631 32.13 3.06 11.69
N ALA A 632 31.45 4.13 12.10
CA ALA A 632 32.10 5.32 12.66
C ALA A 632 32.87 5.01 13.94
N ILE A 633 32.26 4.27 14.88
CA ILE A 633 32.90 3.86 16.13
C ILE A 633 34.09 2.93 15.87
N MET A 634 33.98 1.98 14.93
CA MET A 634 35.07 1.09 14.56
C MET A 634 36.23 1.87 13.96
N LYS A 635 35.95 2.87 13.12
CA LYS A 635 36.97 3.76 12.56
C LYS A 635 37.65 4.59 13.66
N ASP A 636 36.87 5.13 14.60
CA ASP A 636 37.41 5.86 15.75
C ASP A 636 38.30 4.96 16.63
N LEU A 637 37.94 3.68 16.81
CA LEU A 637 38.73 2.68 17.55
C LEU A 637 40.02 2.28 16.80
N GLU A 638 39.99 2.18 15.48
CA GLU A 638 41.18 1.93 14.65
C GLU A 638 42.16 3.11 14.67
N GLU A 639 41.65 4.34 14.74
CA GLU A 639 42.45 5.55 14.92
C GLU A 639 43.05 5.65 16.34
N LEU A 640 42.41 5.05 17.35
CA LEU A 640 42.93 4.97 18.72
C LEU A 640 43.93 3.83 18.96
N THR A 641 43.99 2.85 18.05
CA THR A 641 44.89 1.68 18.15
C THR A 641 46.08 1.73 17.19
N LYS A 642 46.20 2.78 16.39
CA LYS A 642 47.44 3.21 15.71
C LYS A 642 48.19 4.21 16.57
#